data_AF-S3YB85-F1
#
_entry.id   AF-S3YB85-F1
#
_cell.length_a   1.000
_cell.length_b   1.000
_cell.length_c   1.000
_cell.angle_alpha   90.00
_cell.angle_beta   90.00
_cell.angle_gamma   90.00
#
_symmetry.space_group_name_H-M   'P 1'
#
loop_
_entity.id
_entity.type
_entity.pdbx_description
1 polymer ?
#
loop_
_entity_poly.entity_id
_entity_poly.type
_entity_poly.pdbx_seq_one_letter_code
_entity_poly.pdbx_strand_id
1 'polypeptide(L)'
;MIKKIIYLAFLLPLAGNAQTTVIKPSVKQPTAFAIITDNQTYANTKDAMHQYKTAVEDDGLATYLISSDWQNPDQVKQMIIKIYQECPSLEGLVLIGDVPVALVRNAQHMTTAFKMNEKAFPWDQSSVPTDRFYDDLNLKFEFIRQDSVNHQHFYYKLTEDSPQRLNPTFYSARIKYPEKKEGDKYAAIASYLKKAAAAKADKHNQLDRVFSFNGGSYNSDCLIVWMDDEKAYMENFPLAFGRQMGFKHWNFRMKHPMKYKLFSELQRKDLDLFMFHEHGMPTGQLINDELACTDFNNRYKMLKSTLYNAVMAHVGKRDKDTLRIQMQEKRQVNEVFFKDLDNPKFWEADSLHYADERIVTEDLMKRNLSTNPKMIMFDACYNGSFHENDYIAGQYIFNNGQTLVAQGNTRNVLQDRWTIEMIGLLSHGVRAGQYNKLIASLEGHLFGDPTFRFAPVEANTLSTDITLHKNDKAYWKNLLNSPYADVQSLAMRMLADIDTQKELSPLLLKKYREGGFNTVRMEAIKLLSRYQDDNFIEALREGLNDAYEMVARQSAIYAGFVGDDSLLPAIVEALIEHNERLRVQMSANKALSLYPKEKVEKVIEDFYAKVDRLNENEEKKRLLRSLERMFVQEAKVHQTLMDVAAPEAKRISAIRNVRNYTFHFHVDDYLNVIRDAGNPQEVRVVMAEALGWFTNSVQRPHILEEIKKMQQTANLPEDLKAELEQTIKRLSL
;
A
#
# COMPACT_ATOMS: atom_id res chain seq x y z
N MET A 1 62.27 26.01 37.95
CA MET A 1 61.04 25.40 38.51
C MET A 1 60.34 24.68 37.38
N ILE A 2 60.38 23.34 37.41
CA ILE A 2 59.97 22.44 36.33
C ILE A 2 58.45 22.31 36.33
N LYS A 3 57.79 22.51 35.17
CA LYS A 3 56.44 21.98 34.93
C LYS A 3 56.45 21.17 33.63
N LYS A 4 56.42 19.85 33.79
CA LYS A 4 56.16 18.86 32.73
C LYS A 4 54.69 18.97 32.31
N ILE A 5 54.43 19.17 31.02
CA ILE A 5 53.12 18.94 30.42
C ILE A 5 53.19 17.58 29.72
N ILE A 6 52.42 16.63 30.22
CA ILE A 6 52.22 15.31 29.65
C ILE A 6 51.17 15.46 28.55
N TYR A 7 51.55 15.18 27.30
CA TYR A 7 50.59 14.97 26.21
C TYR A 7 49.98 13.58 26.37
N LEU A 8 48.70 13.53 26.75
CA LEU A 8 47.89 12.31 26.72
C LEU A 8 47.39 12.12 25.29
N ALA A 9 48.02 11.24 24.53
CA ALA A 9 47.52 10.81 23.23
C ALA A 9 46.28 9.93 23.45
N PHE A 10 45.10 10.44 23.09
CA PHE A 10 43.90 9.61 22.94
C PHE A 10 44.11 8.66 21.75
N LEU A 11 44.37 7.39 22.06
CA LEU A 11 44.19 6.28 21.14
C LEU A 11 42.70 6.17 20.80
N LEU A 12 42.31 6.72 19.65
CA LEU A 12 41.07 6.35 18.97
C LEU A 12 41.12 4.83 18.69
N PRO A 13 40.07 4.07 19.00
CA PRO A 13 39.99 2.69 18.56
C PRO A 13 39.84 2.71 17.04
N LEU A 14 40.88 2.24 16.35
CA LEU A 14 40.80 1.81 14.96
C LEU A 14 39.76 0.69 14.87
N ALA A 15 38.52 1.05 14.59
CA ALA A 15 37.55 0.09 14.06
C ALA A 15 38.17 -0.47 12.78
N GLY A 16 38.41 -1.78 12.74
CA GLY A 16 38.90 -2.45 11.54
C GLY A 16 37.96 -2.13 10.39
N ASN A 17 38.48 -1.47 9.36
CA ASN A 17 37.76 -1.27 8.10
C ASN A 17 37.49 -2.65 7.49
N ALA A 18 36.31 -3.20 7.72
CA ALA A 18 35.79 -4.30 6.91
C ALA A 18 35.82 -3.84 5.44
N GLN A 19 36.58 -4.56 4.60
CA GLN A 19 36.92 -4.11 3.26
C GLN A 19 35.69 -4.23 2.36
N THR A 20 34.99 -3.11 2.13
CA THR A 20 33.90 -3.06 1.14
C THR A 20 34.47 -3.41 -0.24
N THR A 21 33.92 -4.44 -0.86
CA THR A 21 34.27 -4.86 -2.21
C THR A 21 33.28 -4.27 -3.20
N VAL A 22 33.77 -3.55 -4.21
CA VAL A 22 32.96 -3.00 -5.31
C VAL A 22 33.47 -3.56 -6.63
N ILE A 23 32.67 -4.41 -7.25
CA ILE A 23 32.90 -4.92 -8.60
C ILE A 23 32.12 -4.02 -9.56
N LYS A 24 32.85 -3.30 -10.42
CA LYS A 24 32.28 -2.39 -11.41
C LYS A 24 31.63 -3.16 -12.58
N PRO A 25 30.73 -2.52 -13.34
CA PRO A 25 30.17 -3.08 -14.56
C PRO A 25 31.25 -3.54 -15.53
N SER A 26 31.00 -4.66 -16.20
CA SER A 26 31.87 -5.24 -17.23
C SER A 26 31.55 -4.71 -18.63
N VAL A 27 30.34 -4.15 -18.80
CA VAL A 27 29.84 -3.57 -20.05
C VAL A 27 29.39 -2.13 -19.82
N LYS A 28 29.37 -1.33 -20.90
CA LYS A 28 28.74 0.00 -20.89
C LYS A 28 27.29 -0.14 -21.35
N GLN A 29 26.36 0.42 -20.58
CA GLN A 29 24.94 0.46 -20.91
C GLN A 29 24.39 1.87 -20.61
N PRO A 30 23.24 2.26 -21.18
CA PRO A 30 22.66 3.59 -20.96
C PRO A 30 22.26 3.85 -19.50
N THR A 31 21.72 2.84 -18.84
CA THR A 31 21.35 2.88 -17.42
C THR A 31 22.07 1.78 -16.63
N ALA A 32 22.09 1.93 -15.31
CA ALA A 32 22.84 1.06 -14.41
C ALA A 32 21.96 0.45 -13.31
N PHE A 33 22.46 -0.63 -12.71
CA PHE A 33 21.82 -1.35 -11.63
C PHE A 33 22.85 -1.75 -10.55
N ALA A 34 22.43 -1.86 -9.30
CA ALA A 34 23.31 -2.26 -8.20
C ALA A 34 22.80 -3.51 -7.46
N ILE A 35 23.68 -4.50 -7.30
CA ILE A 35 23.49 -5.64 -6.42
C ILE A 35 24.25 -5.35 -5.11
N ILE A 36 23.55 -5.36 -3.99
CA ILE A 36 24.12 -5.09 -2.67
C ILE A 36 23.87 -6.29 -1.77
N THR A 37 24.93 -6.80 -1.16
CA THR A 37 24.89 -8.00 -0.31
C THR A 37 25.82 -7.87 0.89
N ASP A 38 25.61 -8.68 1.92
CA ASP A 38 26.62 -8.89 2.95
C ASP A 38 27.74 -9.83 2.46
N ASN A 39 28.92 -9.78 3.09
CA ASN A 39 30.09 -10.58 2.72
C ASN A 39 29.88 -12.09 2.90
N GLN A 40 29.09 -12.51 3.90
CA GLN A 40 28.85 -13.93 4.16
C GLN A 40 27.97 -14.53 3.05
N THR A 41 26.90 -13.85 2.67
CA THR A 41 26.05 -14.23 1.54
C THR A 41 26.85 -14.21 0.24
N TYR A 42 27.68 -13.19 -0.01
CA TYR A 42 28.53 -13.13 -1.19
C TYR A 42 29.50 -14.31 -1.26
N ALA A 43 30.22 -14.62 -0.18
CA ALA A 43 31.19 -15.71 -0.14
C ALA A 43 30.55 -17.07 -0.46
N ASN A 44 29.35 -17.34 0.05
CA ASN A 44 28.64 -18.60 -0.15
C ASN A 44 27.87 -18.69 -1.48
N THR A 45 27.63 -17.56 -2.16
CA THR A 45 26.81 -17.52 -3.39
C THR A 45 27.51 -16.86 -4.58
N LYS A 46 28.83 -16.66 -4.49
CA LYS A 46 29.65 -15.90 -5.44
C LYS A 46 29.34 -16.24 -6.90
N ASP A 47 29.43 -17.51 -7.28
CA ASP A 47 29.22 -17.93 -8.67
C ASP A 47 27.82 -17.58 -9.18
N ALA A 48 26.79 -17.76 -8.34
CA ALA A 48 25.42 -17.43 -8.69
C ALA A 48 25.19 -15.91 -8.81
N MET A 49 25.81 -15.12 -7.93
CA MET A 49 25.75 -13.65 -8.02
C MET A 49 26.45 -13.11 -9.26
N HIS A 50 27.61 -13.65 -9.62
CA HIS A 50 28.32 -13.26 -10.84
C HIS A 50 27.53 -13.66 -12.09
N GLN A 51 26.93 -14.86 -12.11
CA GLN A 51 26.05 -15.28 -13.21
C GLN A 51 24.83 -14.36 -13.34
N TYR A 52 24.20 -13.99 -12.22
CA TYR A 52 23.08 -13.04 -12.22
C TYR A 52 23.49 -11.65 -12.70
N LYS A 53 24.63 -11.11 -12.21
CA LYS A 53 25.22 -9.85 -12.70
C LYS A 53 25.39 -9.86 -14.21
N THR A 54 26.02 -10.90 -14.77
CA THR A 54 26.23 -11.01 -16.22
C THR A 54 24.91 -11.07 -16.97
N ALA A 55 23.93 -11.82 -16.49
CA ALA A 55 22.62 -11.89 -17.14
C ALA A 55 21.87 -10.55 -17.12
N VAL A 56 22.02 -9.73 -16.07
CA VAL A 56 21.47 -8.37 -16.01
C VAL A 56 22.19 -7.44 -17.00
N GLU A 57 23.51 -7.57 -17.13
CA GLU A 57 24.33 -6.84 -18.10
C GLU A 57 23.96 -7.15 -19.55
N ASP A 58 23.75 -8.43 -19.86
CA ASP A 58 23.28 -8.92 -21.16
C ASP A 58 21.83 -8.49 -21.45
N ASP A 59 21.07 -8.12 -20.42
CA ASP A 59 19.72 -7.57 -20.55
C ASP A 59 19.68 -6.03 -20.55
N GLY A 60 20.83 -5.36 -20.71
CA GLY A 60 20.90 -3.93 -21.00
C GLY A 60 21.16 -3.01 -19.81
N LEU A 61 21.65 -3.52 -18.68
CA LEU A 61 21.96 -2.72 -17.49
C LEU A 61 23.41 -2.89 -17.02
N ALA A 62 24.16 -1.79 -16.96
CA ALA A 62 25.51 -1.80 -16.40
C ALA A 62 25.41 -2.14 -14.91
N THR A 63 26.00 -3.24 -14.45
CA THR A 63 25.69 -3.78 -13.11
C THR A 63 26.86 -3.71 -12.16
N TYR A 64 26.66 -3.02 -11.03
CA TYR A 64 27.57 -3.03 -9.90
C TYR A 64 27.26 -4.21 -8.97
N LEU A 65 28.28 -4.85 -8.41
CA LEU A 65 28.13 -5.84 -7.34
C LEU A 65 28.96 -5.42 -6.13
N ILE A 66 28.29 -5.19 -5.01
CA ILE A 66 28.84 -4.56 -3.82
C ILE A 66 28.63 -5.49 -2.62
N SER A 67 29.71 -5.83 -1.92
CA SER A 67 29.65 -6.61 -0.68
C SER A 67 30.42 -5.94 0.46
N SER A 68 29.89 -6.02 1.68
CA SER A 68 30.54 -5.52 2.88
C SER A 68 29.97 -6.21 4.14
N ASP A 69 30.57 -5.96 5.29
CA ASP A 69 30.02 -6.35 6.60
C ASP A 69 29.19 -5.20 7.16
N TRP A 70 27.96 -5.05 6.65
CA TRP A 70 27.05 -3.95 7.01
C TRP A 70 26.68 -3.98 8.48
N GLN A 71 27.07 -2.97 9.24
CA GLN A 71 26.75 -2.84 10.66
C GLN A 71 25.40 -2.17 10.91
N ASN A 72 24.92 -1.34 9.97
CA ASN A 72 23.66 -0.62 10.07
C ASN A 72 23.17 -0.15 8.68
N PRO A 73 21.89 0.27 8.56
CA PRO A 73 21.35 0.83 7.33
C PRO A 73 22.09 2.05 6.79
N ASP A 74 22.63 2.93 7.65
CA ASP A 74 23.34 4.13 7.20
C ASP A 74 24.56 3.79 6.34
N GLN A 75 25.34 2.77 6.71
CA GLN A 75 26.50 2.34 5.90
C GLN A 75 26.08 1.88 4.49
N VAL A 76 24.98 1.14 4.38
CA VAL A 76 24.41 0.70 3.11
C VAL A 76 23.96 1.93 2.30
N LYS A 77 23.20 2.84 2.93
CA LYS A 77 22.70 4.06 2.29
C LYS A 77 23.83 4.97 1.79
N GLN A 78 24.90 5.15 2.57
CA GLN A 78 26.07 5.95 2.15
C GLN A 78 26.78 5.34 0.94
N MET A 79 26.88 4.01 0.87
CA MET A 79 27.43 3.34 -0.31
C MET A 79 26.55 3.53 -1.54
N ILE A 80 25.23 3.41 -1.38
CA ILE A 80 24.25 3.68 -2.45
C ILE A 80 24.39 5.11 -2.97
N ILE A 81 24.45 6.10 -2.08
CA ILE A 81 24.66 7.51 -2.43
C ILE A 81 25.94 7.69 -3.23
N LYS A 82 27.05 7.07 -2.80
CA LYS A 82 28.32 7.12 -3.51
C LYS A 82 28.21 6.56 -4.94
N ILE A 83 27.58 5.40 -5.11
CA ILE A 83 27.39 4.78 -6.43
C ILE A 83 26.49 5.66 -7.31
N TYR A 84 25.41 6.22 -6.77
CA TYR A 84 24.53 7.11 -7.51
C TYR A 84 25.23 8.41 -7.96
N GLN A 85 26.12 8.97 -7.13
CA GLN A 85 26.95 10.12 -7.50
C GLN A 85 27.94 9.79 -8.63
N GLU A 86 28.52 8.58 -8.62
CA GLU A 86 29.40 8.10 -9.70
C GLU A 86 28.62 7.74 -10.98
N CYS A 87 27.37 7.31 -10.85
CA CYS A 87 26.49 6.90 -11.95
C CYS A 87 25.05 7.41 -11.75
N PRO A 88 24.75 8.66 -12.16
CA PRO A 88 23.40 9.23 -12.02
C PRO A 88 22.32 8.55 -12.87
N SER A 89 22.69 7.65 -13.77
CA SER A 89 21.77 6.79 -14.55
C SER A 89 21.48 5.44 -13.88
N LEU A 90 21.89 5.26 -12.63
CA LEU A 90 21.45 4.14 -11.79
C LEU A 90 19.92 4.18 -11.67
N GLU A 91 19.25 3.19 -12.22
CA GLU A 91 17.79 3.12 -12.23
C GLU A 91 17.21 2.30 -11.08
N GLY A 92 18.01 1.44 -10.45
CA GLY A 92 17.59 0.65 -9.29
C GLY A 92 18.65 -0.21 -8.63
N LEU A 93 18.23 -0.91 -7.58
CA LEU A 93 19.07 -1.84 -6.82
C LEU A 93 18.31 -3.08 -6.32
N VAL A 94 19.05 -4.11 -5.91
CA VAL A 94 18.53 -5.25 -5.14
C VAL A 94 19.40 -5.51 -3.92
N LEU A 95 18.75 -5.74 -2.77
CA LEU A 95 19.37 -6.11 -1.51
C LEU A 95 19.28 -7.63 -1.34
N ILE A 96 20.42 -8.32 -1.23
CA ILE A 96 20.48 -9.79 -1.16
C ILE A 96 21.09 -10.22 0.17
N GLY A 97 20.45 -11.18 0.84
CA GLY A 97 20.93 -11.74 2.09
C GLY A 97 20.61 -10.87 3.30
N ASP A 98 21.55 -10.83 4.24
CA ASP A 98 21.39 -10.25 5.58
C ASP A 98 21.72 -8.75 5.61
N VAL A 99 21.19 -8.01 4.63
CA VAL A 99 21.28 -6.54 4.62
C VAL A 99 20.34 -5.96 5.69
N PRO A 100 20.80 -5.07 6.60
CA PRO A 100 20.00 -4.48 7.67
C PRO A 100 18.64 -3.92 7.23
N VAL A 101 17.67 -3.92 8.16
CA VAL A 101 16.30 -3.45 7.92
C VAL A 101 16.03 -2.17 8.72
N ALA A 102 15.61 -1.11 8.03
CA ALA A 102 15.15 0.12 8.65
C ALA A 102 13.65 0.02 9.00
N LEU A 103 13.32 0.34 10.25
CA LEU A 103 11.97 0.49 10.76
C LEU A 103 11.72 1.96 11.06
N VAL A 104 10.90 2.60 10.22
CA VAL A 104 10.72 4.05 10.24
C VAL A 104 9.50 4.45 11.07
N ARG A 105 9.69 5.49 11.89
CA ARG A 105 8.71 6.16 12.74
C ARG A 105 8.51 7.60 12.26
N ASN A 106 7.45 8.25 12.71
CA ASN A 106 7.08 9.60 12.28
C ASN A 106 6.84 9.76 10.76
N ALA A 107 6.51 8.66 10.06
CA ALA A 107 6.36 8.61 8.60
C ALA A 107 5.07 7.94 8.14
N GLN A 108 4.21 7.53 9.07
CA GLN A 108 3.01 6.72 8.78
C GLN A 108 2.00 7.42 7.86
N HIS A 109 2.06 8.75 7.74
CA HIS A 109 1.27 9.51 6.76
C HIS A 109 1.61 9.18 5.30
N MET A 110 2.78 8.57 5.04
CA MET A 110 3.18 8.07 3.71
C MET A 110 2.78 6.59 3.50
N THR A 111 2.09 5.97 4.45
CA THR A 111 1.48 4.65 4.25
C THR A 111 0.06 4.78 3.72
N THR A 112 -0.44 3.75 3.06
CA THR A 112 -1.81 3.80 2.51
C THR A 112 -2.89 3.70 3.58
N ALA A 113 -2.68 2.93 4.66
CA ALA A 113 -3.67 2.73 5.73
C ALA A 113 -3.12 2.68 7.16
N PHE A 114 -1.82 2.48 7.34
CA PHE A 114 -1.25 2.19 8.65
C PHE A 114 -1.07 3.47 9.50
N LYS A 115 -1.84 3.59 10.60
CA LYS A 115 -1.88 4.79 11.47
C LYS A 115 -1.87 4.42 12.96
N MET A 116 -0.92 3.61 13.39
CA MET A 116 -0.79 3.10 14.76
C MET A 116 -0.20 4.15 15.73
N ASN A 117 -0.65 4.14 16.99
CA ASN A 117 -0.12 5.04 18.02
C ASN A 117 1.30 4.63 18.45
N GLU A 118 2.29 5.31 17.92
CA GLU A 118 3.72 5.11 18.19
C GLU A 118 4.08 5.22 19.69
N LYS A 119 3.36 6.00 20.50
CA LYS A 119 3.65 6.15 21.94
C LYS A 119 3.05 5.03 22.79
N ALA A 120 1.94 4.42 22.36
CA ALA A 120 1.22 3.42 23.16
C ALA A 120 1.53 1.97 22.80
N PHE A 121 2.04 1.71 21.59
CA PHE A 121 2.29 0.36 21.10
C PHE A 121 3.80 0.06 20.97
N PRO A 122 4.19 -1.23 21.07
CA PRO A 122 5.57 -1.67 20.87
C PRO A 122 6.18 -1.17 19.55
N TRP A 123 7.50 -0.98 19.53
CA TRP A 123 8.18 -0.33 18.39
C TRP A 123 8.20 -1.23 17.15
N ASP A 124 8.39 -2.52 17.33
CA ASP A 124 8.30 -3.55 16.29
C ASP A 124 6.93 -3.56 15.60
N GLN A 125 5.86 -3.29 16.35
CA GLN A 125 4.49 -3.24 15.82
C GLN A 125 4.15 -1.89 15.20
N SER A 126 4.57 -0.80 15.85
CA SER A 126 4.16 0.57 15.49
C SER A 126 5.07 1.30 14.51
N SER A 127 6.23 0.73 14.16
CA SER A 127 7.12 1.28 13.12
C SER A 127 6.84 0.65 11.75
N VAL A 128 7.28 1.28 10.66
CA VAL A 128 7.10 0.78 9.29
C VAL A 128 8.43 0.24 8.74
N PRO A 129 8.57 -1.08 8.57
CA PRO A 129 9.74 -1.67 7.92
C PRO A 129 9.74 -1.33 6.44
N THR A 130 10.83 -0.73 5.95
CA THR A 130 10.83 -0.14 4.61
C THR A 130 12.21 -0.02 3.98
N ASP A 131 12.31 -0.46 2.72
CA ASP A 131 13.47 -0.19 1.86
C ASP A 131 13.41 1.19 1.18
N ARG A 132 12.33 1.99 1.41
CA ARG A 132 12.30 3.42 1.04
C ARG A 132 13.38 4.24 1.74
N PHE A 133 13.90 3.73 2.86
CA PHE A 133 15.10 4.25 3.49
C PHE A 133 16.30 4.28 2.53
N TYR A 134 16.44 3.26 1.67
CA TYR A 134 17.57 3.06 0.76
C TYR A 134 17.34 3.66 -0.63
N ASP A 135 16.10 3.69 -1.11
CA ASP A 135 15.80 4.09 -2.50
C ASP A 135 15.26 5.51 -2.69
N ASP A 136 14.79 6.15 -1.61
CA ASP A 136 14.44 7.57 -1.59
C ASP A 136 15.53 8.39 -0.89
N LEU A 137 16.48 8.88 -1.70
CA LEU A 137 17.59 9.69 -1.22
C LEU A 137 17.17 11.10 -0.78
N ASN A 138 15.93 11.51 -1.06
CA ASN A 138 15.41 12.82 -0.66
C ASN A 138 14.99 12.83 0.81
N LEU A 139 14.64 11.65 1.36
CA LEU A 139 14.19 11.52 2.75
C LEU A 139 15.35 11.58 3.74
N LYS A 140 15.12 12.35 4.81
CA LYS A 140 16.07 12.54 5.91
C LYS A 140 15.59 11.79 7.16
N PHE A 141 16.54 11.10 7.80
CA PHE A 141 16.25 10.26 8.94
C PHE A 141 17.23 10.53 10.08
N GLU A 142 16.73 10.38 11.30
CA GLU A 142 17.51 10.36 12.52
C GLU A 142 17.54 8.93 13.07
N PHE A 143 18.73 8.40 13.35
CA PHE A 143 18.88 7.10 14.00
C PHE A 143 18.43 7.18 15.46
N ILE A 144 17.60 6.24 15.89
CA ILE A 144 17.10 6.19 17.27
C ILE A 144 17.83 5.12 18.07
N ARG A 145 17.71 3.85 17.65
CA ARG A 145 18.37 2.71 18.30
C ARG A 145 18.31 1.46 17.41
N GLN A 146 19.21 0.52 17.68
CA GLN A 146 19.10 -0.85 17.20
C GLN A 146 18.15 -1.64 18.11
N ASP A 147 17.40 -2.58 17.54
CA ASP A 147 16.55 -3.47 18.32
C ASP A 147 17.38 -4.41 19.21
N SER A 148 16.91 -4.62 20.43
CA SER A 148 17.62 -5.42 21.43
C SER A 148 17.46 -6.93 21.25
N VAL A 149 16.46 -7.37 20.48
CA VAL A 149 16.13 -8.78 20.25
C VAL A 149 16.54 -9.19 18.83
N ASN A 150 16.12 -8.43 17.82
CA ASN A 150 16.48 -8.67 16.43
C ASN A 150 17.56 -7.67 15.98
N HIS A 151 18.83 -8.07 16.06
CA HIS A 151 19.94 -7.19 15.71
C HIS A 151 19.98 -6.74 14.23
N GLN A 152 19.15 -7.29 13.34
CA GLN A 152 19.00 -6.78 11.98
C GLN A 152 18.03 -5.57 11.89
N HIS A 153 17.31 -5.25 12.97
CA HIS A 153 16.31 -4.19 13.02
C HIS A 153 16.89 -2.90 13.60
N PHE A 154 16.70 -1.80 12.88
CA PHE A 154 17.19 -0.48 13.26
C PHE A 154 16.06 0.53 13.15
N TYR A 155 15.81 1.27 14.24
CA TYR A 155 14.73 2.22 14.32
C TYR A 155 15.21 3.63 13.95
N TYR A 156 14.47 4.25 13.04
CA TYR A 156 14.73 5.60 12.55
C TYR A 156 13.48 6.47 12.69
N LYS A 157 13.69 7.77 12.90
CA LYS A 157 12.65 8.79 12.85
C LYS A 157 12.80 9.55 11.54
N LEU A 158 11.72 9.72 10.78
CA LEU A 158 11.69 10.71 9.70
C LEU A 158 11.75 12.11 10.31
N THR A 159 12.73 12.91 9.91
CA THR A 159 12.89 14.26 10.46
C THR A 159 11.77 15.19 9.97
N GLU A 160 11.40 16.15 10.80
CA GLU A 160 10.37 17.14 10.50
C GLU A 160 10.74 18.00 9.29
N ASP A 161 12.05 18.18 9.06
CA ASP A 161 12.58 18.93 7.94
C ASP A 161 12.70 18.10 6.64
N SER A 162 12.45 16.79 6.67
CA SER A 162 12.42 15.93 5.49
C SER A 162 11.27 16.31 4.53
N PRO A 163 11.36 16.03 3.22
CA PRO A 163 10.18 15.93 2.38
C PRO A 163 9.14 14.99 3.03
N GLN A 164 7.89 15.45 3.11
CA GLN A 164 6.78 14.70 3.74
C GLN A 164 5.96 13.91 2.71
N ARG A 165 6.64 13.46 1.65
CA ARG A 165 6.12 12.62 0.57
C ARG A 165 7.22 11.73 0.03
N LEU A 166 6.85 10.58 -0.50
CA LEU A 166 7.76 9.72 -1.24
C LEU A 166 8.01 10.29 -2.64
N ASN A 167 9.27 10.24 -3.05
CA ASN A 167 9.72 10.46 -4.42
C ASN A 167 10.99 9.63 -4.64
N PRO A 168 10.88 8.28 -4.71
CA PRO A 168 12.05 7.42 -4.78
C PRO A 168 12.97 7.83 -5.93
N THR A 169 14.27 7.86 -5.66
CA THR A 169 15.28 8.27 -6.65
C THR A 169 15.41 7.19 -7.73
N PHE A 170 15.36 5.93 -7.32
CA PHE A 170 15.43 4.73 -8.15
C PHE A 170 14.57 3.62 -7.52
N TYR A 171 14.41 2.47 -8.18
CA TYR A 171 13.66 1.35 -7.61
C TYR A 171 14.52 0.46 -6.71
N SER A 172 13.89 -0.25 -5.78
CA SER A 172 14.54 -1.29 -4.97
C SER A 172 13.72 -2.58 -4.89
N ALA A 173 14.41 -3.68 -4.57
CA ALA A 173 13.81 -4.94 -4.19
C ALA A 173 14.72 -5.69 -3.21
N ARG A 174 14.18 -6.75 -2.60
CA ARG A 174 14.88 -7.58 -1.63
C ARG A 174 14.81 -9.08 -1.93
N ILE A 175 15.93 -9.76 -1.82
CA ILE A 175 16.05 -11.22 -1.87
C ILE A 175 16.55 -11.67 -0.49
N LYS A 176 15.60 -11.87 0.43
CA LYS A 176 15.88 -12.28 1.82
C LYS A 176 15.24 -13.64 2.10
N TYR A 177 16.01 -14.62 2.52
CA TYR A 177 15.50 -15.95 2.81
C TYR A 177 14.52 -15.93 4.01
N PRO A 178 13.32 -16.54 3.92
CA PRO A 178 12.47 -16.74 5.10
C PRO A 178 13.10 -17.79 6.01
N GLU A 179 13.58 -17.40 7.19
CA GLU A 179 14.31 -18.28 8.11
C GLU A 179 13.50 -19.51 8.54
N LYS A 180 12.16 -19.39 8.69
CA LYS A 180 11.30 -20.55 8.99
C LYS A 180 11.08 -21.50 7.82
N LYS A 181 11.58 -21.21 6.61
CA LYS A 181 11.53 -22.14 5.48
C LYS A 181 12.37 -23.40 5.73
N GLU A 182 13.29 -23.36 6.70
CA GLU A 182 14.27 -24.41 7.02
C GLU A 182 15.20 -24.73 5.83
N GLY A 183 16.26 -25.52 6.03
CA GLY A 183 17.23 -25.84 4.98
C GLY A 183 18.35 -24.80 4.80
N ASP A 184 19.17 -24.98 3.75
CA ASP A 184 20.35 -24.15 3.49
C ASP A 184 19.95 -22.84 2.78
N LYS A 185 19.98 -21.73 3.52
CA LYS A 185 19.67 -20.39 3.01
C LYS A 185 20.55 -19.98 1.83
N TYR A 186 21.85 -20.31 1.84
CA TYR A 186 22.77 -19.90 0.79
C TYR A 186 22.56 -20.72 -0.48
N ALA A 187 22.29 -22.02 -0.34
CA ALA A 187 21.89 -22.86 -1.47
C ALA A 187 20.59 -22.37 -2.11
N ALA A 188 19.61 -21.96 -1.30
CA ALA A 188 18.34 -21.41 -1.80
C ALA A 188 18.53 -20.06 -2.51
N ILE A 189 19.32 -19.13 -1.96
CA ILE A 189 19.68 -17.87 -2.61
C ILE A 189 20.43 -18.13 -3.92
N ALA A 190 21.43 -19.00 -3.93
CA ALA A 190 22.17 -19.34 -5.15
C ALA A 190 21.26 -19.96 -6.22
N SER A 191 20.35 -20.86 -5.84
CA SER A 191 19.37 -21.47 -6.75
C SER A 191 18.42 -20.41 -7.34
N TYR A 192 17.91 -19.51 -6.50
CA TYR A 192 17.07 -18.40 -6.92
C TYR A 192 17.79 -17.48 -7.93
N LEU A 193 19.03 -17.10 -7.65
CA LEU A 193 19.81 -16.22 -8.54
C LEU A 193 20.09 -16.87 -9.89
N LYS A 194 20.37 -18.18 -9.91
CA LYS A 194 20.51 -18.95 -11.16
C LYS A 194 19.20 -19.01 -11.94
N LYS A 195 18.07 -19.19 -11.25
CA LYS A 195 16.72 -19.14 -11.84
C LYS A 195 16.45 -17.77 -12.47
N ALA A 196 16.74 -16.68 -11.76
CA ALA A 196 16.57 -15.31 -12.25
C ALA A 196 17.48 -15.02 -13.45
N ALA A 197 18.74 -15.44 -13.40
CA ALA A 197 19.68 -15.31 -14.52
C ALA A 197 19.20 -16.06 -15.77
N ALA A 198 18.75 -17.31 -15.60
CA ALA A 198 18.26 -18.13 -16.70
C ALA A 198 17.01 -17.54 -17.37
N ALA A 199 16.12 -16.93 -16.59
CA ALA A 199 14.91 -16.31 -17.13
C ALA A 199 15.20 -15.14 -18.11
N LYS A 200 16.34 -14.45 -17.96
CA LYS A 200 16.73 -13.34 -18.86
C LYS A 200 17.15 -13.78 -20.25
N ALA A 201 17.40 -15.07 -20.46
CA ALA A 201 17.69 -15.63 -21.78
C ALA A 201 16.45 -15.63 -22.69
N ASP A 202 15.24 -15.66 -22.10
CA ASP A 202 14.00 -15.58 -22.86
C ASP A 202 13.66 -14.12 -23.19
N LYS A 203 14.11 -13.67 -24.37
CA LYS A 203 13.85 -12.32 -24.90
C LYS A 203 12.47 -12.18 -25.57
N HIS A 204 11.69 -13.26 -25.64
CA HIS A 204 10.44 -13.32 -26.39
C HIS A 204 9.21 -13.50 -25.50
N ASN A 205 9.37 -13.66 -24.19
CA ASN A 205 8.25 -13.81 -23.27
C ASN A 205 7.41 -12.53 -23.17
N GLN A 206 6.30 -12.47 -23.90
CA GLN A 206 5.34 -11.38 -23.83
C GLN A 206 4.35 -11.60 -22.68
N LEU A 207 3.84 -10.53 -22.07
CA LEU A 207 2.79 -10.61 -21.05
C LEU A 207 1.44 -10.92 -21.71
N ASP A 208 1.10 -12.20 -21.83
CA ASP A 208 -0.12 -12.66 -22.49
C ASP A 208 -0.91 -13.72 -21.70
N ARG A 209 -0.37 -14.21 -20.58
CA ARG A 209 -1.07 -15.08 -19.62
C ARG A 209 -1.24 -14.40 -18.27
N VAL A 210 -2.43 -13.83 -18.04
CA VAL A 210 -2.74 -13.08 -16.82
C VAL A 210 -3.88 -13.73 -16.05
N PHE A 211 -3.71 -13.79 -14.73
CA PHE A 211 -4.70 -14.29 -13.80
C PHE A 211 -4.95 -13.27 -12.69
N SER A 212 -6.22 -12.91 -12.48
CA SER A 212 -6.66 -12.09 -11.35
C SER A 212 -7.61 -12.88 -10.43
N PHE A 213 -7.46 -12.72 -9.12
CA PHE A 213 -8.30 -13.33 -8.10
C PHE A 213 -8.77 -12.31 -7.06
N ASN A 214 -10.09 -12.21 -6.88
CA ASN A 214 -10.69 -11.45 -5.79
C ASN A 214 -11.10 -12.40 -4.66
N GLY A 215 -10.39 -12.31 -3.54
CA GLY A 215 -10.65 -13.00 -2.29
C GLY A 215 -11.83 -12.41 -1.53
N GLY A 216 -12.17 -13.08 -0.42
CA GLY A 216 -13.25 -12.66 0.48
C GLY A 216 -13.08 -11.24 1.01
N SER A 217 -14.20 -10.51 1.13
CA SER A 217 -14.27 -9.14 1.67
C SER A 217 -13.49 -8.06 0.90
N TYR A 218 -12.86 -8.38 -0.24
CA TYR A 218 -12.14 -7.42 -1.08
C TYR A 218 -13.12 -6.41 -1.70
N ASN A 219 -12.85 -5.11 -1.55
CA ASN A 219 -13.72 -4.00 -1.99
C ASN A 219 -15.20 -4.18 -1.57
N SER A 220 -15.40 -4.69 -0.34
CA SER A 220 -16.73 -5.01 0.21
C SER A 220 -17.55 -5.93 -0.69
N ASP A 221 -16.88 -6.83 -1.41
CA ASP A 221 -17.51 -7.80 -2.29
C ASP A 221 -18.38 -7.21 -3.40
N CYS A 222 -18.09 -5.96 -3.78
CA CYS A 222 -18.85 -5.27 -4.80
C CYS A 222 -18.71 -6.01 -6.15
N LEU A 223 -19.80 -6.61 -6.62
CA LEU A 223 -19.81 -7.32 -7.92
C LEU A 223 -19.58 -6.36 -9.09
N ILE A 224 -19.97 -5.09 -8.95
CA ILE A 224 -19.69 -4.08 -9.97
C ILE A 224 -18.19 -3.80 -10.06
N VAL A 225 -17.47 -3.70 -8.93
CA VAL A 225 -15.99 -3.58 -8.94
C VAL A 225 -15.39 -4.78 -9.68
N TRP A 226 -15.77 -5.99 -9.28
CA TRP A 226 -15.24 -7.23 -9.88
C TRP A 226 -15.52 -7.30 -11.39
N MET A 227 -16.69 -6.85 -11.85
CA MET A 227 -17.04 -6.80 -13.26
C MET A 227 -16.27 -5.69 -14.01
N ASP A 228 -16.16 -4.51 -13.41
CA ASP A 228 -15.56 -3.33 -14.04
C ASP A 228 -14.04 -3.36 -14.09
N ASP A 229 -13.38 -4.08 -13.18
CA ASP A 229 -11.91 -4.26 -13.22
C ASP A 229 -11.45 -4.85 -14.56
N GLU A 230 -12.27 -5.68 -15.23
CA GLU A 230 -11.97 -6.20 -16.57
C GLU A 230 -11.84 -5.10 -17.63
N LYS A 231 -12.57 -3.98 -17.48
CA LYS A 231 -12.43 -2.82 -18.37
C LYS A 231 -11.00 -2.27 -18.32
N ALA A 232 -10.41 -2.18 -17.14
CA ALA A 232 -9.02 -1.76 -16.97
C ALA A 232 -8.03 -2.84 -17.41
N TYR A 233 -8.27 -4.11 -17.06
CA TYR A 233 -7.38 -5.20 -17.48
C TYR A 233 -7.25 -5.32 -19.01
N MET A 234 -8.32 -5.06 -19.77
CA MET A 234 -8.25 -5.01 -21.24
C MET A 234 -7.30 -3.92 -21.75
N GLU A 235 -7.24 -2.78 -21.06
CA GLU A 235 -6.33 -1.68 -21.38
C GLU A 235 -4.89 -1.99 -20.95
N ASN A 236 -4.71 -2.63 -19.79
CA ASN A 236 -3.40 -2.97 -19.24
C ASN A 236 -2.73 -4.13 -20.00
N PHE A 237 -3.49 -5.13 -20.43
CA PHE A 237 -2.96 -6.40 -20.94
C PHE A 237 -3.50 -6.76 -22.33
N PRO A 238 -3.19 -5.95 -23.37
CA PRO A 238 -3.80 -6.09 -24.69
C PRO A 238 -3.56 -7.47 -25.36
N LEU A 239 -2.48 -8.18 -25.00
CA LEU A 239 -2.18 -9.52 -25.54
C LEU A 239 -2.87 -10.66 -24.80
N ALA A 240 -3.34 -10.44 -23.57
CA ALA A 240 -4.00 -11.48 -22.76
C ALA A 240 -5.46 -11.70 -23.18
N PHE A 241 -6.11 -10.70 -23.77
CA PHE A 241 -7.48 -10.79 -24.25
C PHE A 241 -7.55 -11.35 -25.68
N GLY A 242 -8.64 -12.05 -26.00
CA GLY A 242 -8.84 -12.65 -27.33
C GLY A 242 -8.10 -13.96 -27.59
N ARG A 243 -7.33 -14.48 -26.62
CA ARG A 243 -6.67 -15.80 -26.68
C ARG A 243 -7.32 -16.78 -25.70
N GLN A 244 -7.47 -18.04 -26.10
CA GLN A 244 -7.91 -19.08 -25.17
C GLN A 244 -6.95 -19.15 -23.98
N MET A 245 -7.48 -19.03 -22.75
CA MET A 245 -6.70 -19.03 -21.50
C MET A 245 -5.70 -17.88 -21.35
N GLY A 246 -5.83 -16.80 -22.12
CA GLY A 246 -4.97 -15.62 -22.01
C GLY A 246 -5.27 -14.80 -20.75
N PHE A 247 -6.54 -14.52 -20.47
CA PHE A 247 -6.98 -13.85 -19.25
C PHE A 247 -7.96 -14.70 -18.45
N LYS A 248 -7.84 -14.68 -17.12
CA LYS A 248 -8.83 -15.24 -16.18
C LYS A 248 -9.05 -14.27 -15.02
N HIS A 249 -10.30 -14.04 -14.67
CA HIS A 249 -10.68 -13.28 -13.48
C HIS A 249 -11.61 -14.12 -12.61
N TRP A 250 -11.11 -14.58 -11.47
CA TRP A 250 -11.87 -15.42 -10.53
C TRP A 250 -12.27 -14.65 -9.28
N ASN A 251 -13.40 -15.06 -8.71
CA ASN A 251 -13.92 -14.54 -7.46
C ASN A 251 -14.06 -15.70 -6.46
N PHE A 252 -13.86 -15.45 -5.18
CA PHE A 252 -13.99 -16.46 -4.14
C PHE A 252 -15.36 -17.17 -4.14
N ARG A 253 -16.42 -16.49 -4.63
CA ARG A 253 -17.78 -17.05 -4.76
C ARG A 253 -17.90 -18.19 -5.76
N MET A 254 -16.92 -18.37 -6.66
CA MET A 254 -17.00 -19.36 -7.73
C MET A 254 -16.84 -20.80 -7.23
N LYS A 255 -16.13 -21.02 -6.13
CA LYS A 255 -16.00 -22.34 -5.47
C LYS A 255 -15.53 -22.17 -4.04
N HIS A 256 -16.02 -23.03 -3.15
CA HIS A 256 -15.51 -23.12 -1.79
C HIS A 256 -15.01 -24.55 -1.48
N PRO A 257 -13.78 -24.73 -0.99
CA PRO A 257 -12.70 -23.73 -0.91
C PRO A 257 -12.08 -23.44 -2.30
N MET A 258 -11.52 -22.24 -2.48
CA MET A 258 -10.77 -21.87 -3.69
C MET A 258 -9.35 -22.40 -3.70
N LYS A 259 -8.74 -22.68 -2.53
CA LYS A 259 -7.34 -23.06 -2.35
C LYS A 259 -6.80 -23.98 -3.44
N TYR A 260 -7.42 -25.14 -3.61
CA TYR A 260 -6.93 -26.18 -4.50
C TYR A 260 -7.03 -25.80 -5.99
N LYS A 261 -8.02 -24.98 -6.36
CA LYS A 261 -8.12 -24.42 -7.71
C LYS A 261 -7.04 -23.37 -7.95
N LEU A 262 -6.78 -22.50 -6.97
CA LEU A 262 -5.71 -21.52 -7.04
C LEU A 262 -4.34 -22.19 -7.14
N PHE A 263 -4.10 -23.27 -6.39
CA PHE A 263 -2.87 -24.07 -6.53
C PHE A 263 -2.70 -24.63 -7.93
N SER A 264 -3.79 -25.11 -8.56
CA SER A 264 -3.73 -25.61 -9.94
C SER A 264 -3.32 -24.52 -10.93
N GLU A 265 -3.85 -23.30 -10.78
CA GLU A 265 -3.47 -22.15 -11.62
C GLU A 265 -2.04 -21.67 -11.34
N LEU A 266 -1.63 -21.61 -10.07
CA LEU A 266 -0.26 -21.26 -9.68
C LEU A 266 0.78 -22.25 -10.23
N GLN A 267 0.41 -23.50 -10.49
CA GLN A 267 1.33 -24.52 -11.05
C GLN A 267 1.44 -24.45 -12.58
N ARG A 268 0.67 -23.60 -13.27
CA ARG A 268 0.74 -23.44 -14.73
C ARG A 268 2.08 -22.83 -15.16
N LYS A 269 2.84 -23.59 -15.96
CA LYS A 269 4.17 -23.17 -16.47
C LYS A 269 4.11 -22.00 -17.45
N ASP A 270 2.97 -21.78 -18.08
CA ASP A 270 2.72 -20.72 -19.05
C ASP A 270 2.27 -19.40 -18.40
N LEU A 271 1.95 -19.38 -17.11
CA LEU A 271 1.36 -18.19 -16.49
C LEU A 271 2.41 -17.08 -16.27
N ASP A 272 2.10 -15.85 -16.67
CA ASP A 272 3.02 -14.71 -16.56
C ASP A 272 2.79 -13.91 -15.28
N LEU A 273 1.55 -13.50 -15.04
CA LEU A 273 1.17 -12.62 -13.95
C LEU A 273 0.00 -13.21 -13.17
N PHE A 274 0.16 -13.29 -11.85
CA PHE A 274 -0.92 -13.64 -10.92
C PHE A 274 -1.16 -12.50 -9.95
N MET A 275 -2.38 -11.97 -9.91
CA MET A 275 -2.79 -10.91 -9.00
C MET A 275 -3.76 -11.47 -7.95
N PHE A 276 -3.38 -11.32 -6.68
CA PHE A 276 -4.23 -11.60 -5.53
C PHE A 276 -4.77 -10.29 -4.97
N HIS A 277 -6.09 -10.16 -4.94
CA HIS A 277 -6.82 -9.05 -4.33
C HIS A 277 -7.59 -9.57 -3.12
N GLU A 278 -7.01 -9.44 -1.93
CA GLU A 278 -7.52 -10.14 -0.74
C GLU A 278 -6.99 -9.56 0.57
N HIS A 279 -7.42 -10.12 1.69
CA HIS A 279 -6.78 -9.84 2.97
C HIS A 279 -5.54 -10.71 3.18
N GLY A 280 -4.59 -10.19 3.95
CA GLY A 280 -3.31 -10.86 4.18
C GLY A 280 -2.84 -10.77 5.62
N MET A 281 -1.97 -11.72 5.94
CA MET A 281 -1.19 -11.84 7.17
C MET A 281 0.28 -12.06 6.76
N PRO A 282 1.27 -11.92 7.67
CA PRO A 282 2.67 -12.20 7.35
C PRO A 282 2.85 -13.56 6.66
N THR A 283 2.23 -14.61 7.20
CA THR A 283 2.37 -15.99 6.74
C THR A 283 1.11 -16.56 6.07
N GLY A 284 0.19 -15.71 5.59
CA GLY A 284 -1.04 -16.22 5.01
C GLY A 284 -1.83 -15.24 4.14
N GLN A 285 -2.63 -15.83 3.25
CA GLN A 285 -3.57 -15.20 2.33
C GLN A 285 -4.99 -15.64 2.69
N LEU A 286 -5.90 -14.69 2.88
CA LEU A 286 -7.30 -14.95 3.24
C LEU A 286 -8.15 -14.98 1.96
N ILE A 287 -8.10 -16.13 1.25
CA ILE A 287 -8.63 -16.30 -0.11
C ILE A 287 -10.14 -16.51 -0.18
N ASN A 288 -10.78 -16.95 0.90
CA ASN A 288 -12.22 -17.24 0.94
C ASN A 288 -12.87 -16.51 2.13
N ASP A 289 -14.12 -16.08 1.95
CA ASP A 289 -15.03 -15.85 3.08
C ASP A 289 -15.68 -17.17 3.54
N GLU A 290 -16.45 -17.07 4.63
CA GLU A 290 -17.29 -18.16 5.14
C GLU A 290 -18.11 -18.81 4.02
N LEU A 291 -18.20 -20.15 4.08
CA LEU A 291 -18.98 -20.93 3.12
C LEU A 291 -20.43 -20.40 3.01
N ALA A 292 -20.83 -20.04 1.78
CA ALA A 292 -22.21 -19.72 1.46
C ALA A 292 -23.11 -20.94 1.77
N CYS A 293 -23.85 -20.86 2.88
CA CYS A 293 -24.66 -21.97 3.36
C CYS A 293 -25.96 -22.07 2.56
N THR A 294 -25.92 -22.82 1.46
CA THR A 294 -27.04 -22.98 0.51
C THR A 294 -28.07 -24.02 0.93
N ASP A 295 -27.73 -24.92 1.86
CA ASP A 295 -28.65 -25.91 2.45
C ASP A 295 -28.70 -25.83 3.98
N PHE A 296 -29.72 -26.48 4.55
CA PHE A 296 -29.98 -26.47 5.99
C PHE A 296 -28.83 -27.05 6.81
N ASN A 297 -28.20 -28.15 6.36
CA ASN A 297 -27.15 -28.83 7.13
C ASN A 297 -25.91 -27.94 7.23
N ASN A 298 -25.55 -27.28 6.13
CA ASN A 298 -24.45 -26.31 6.12
C ASN A 298 -24.74 -25.11 7.04
N ARG A 299 -25.96 -24.56 6.99
CA ARG A 299 -26.37 -23.47 7.92
C ARG A 299 -26.29 -23.92 9.38
N TYR A 300 -26.77 -25.13 9.67
CA TYR A 300 -26.77 -25.69 11.02
C TYR A 300 -25.35 -25.95 11.52
N LYS A 301 -24.46 -26.49 10.67
CA LYS A 301 -23.04 -26.67 10.98
C LYS A 301 -22.37 -25.33 11.26
N MET A 302 -22.56 -24.32 10.39
CA MET A 302 -21.96 -23.00 10.57
C MET A 302 -22.42 -22.35 11.88
N LEU A 303 -23.73 -22.38 12.16
CA LEU A 303 -24.28 -21.87 13.42
C LEU A 303 -23.66 -22.58 14.65
N LYS A 304 -23.47 -23.90 14.57
CA LYS A 304 -22.75 -24.66 15.61
C LYS A 304 -21.32 -24.17 15.76
N SER A 305 -20.54 -24.15 14.68
CA SER A 305 -19.14 -23.70 14.70
C SER A 305 -19.00 -22.29 15.27
N THR A 306 -19.83 -21.33 14.85
CA THR A 306 -19.81 -19.95 15.37
C THR A 306 -20.06 -19.89 16.88
N LEU A 307 -21.10 -20.58 17.36
CA LEU A 307 -21.44 -20.56 18.79
C LEU A 307 -20.43 -21.33 19.64
N TYR A 308 -19.91 -22.45 19.14
CA TYR A 308 -18.89 -23.22 19.83
C TYR A 308 -17.58 -22.44 19.93
N ASN A 309 -17.13 -21.82 18.83
CA ASN A 309 -15.96 -20.95 18.84
C ASN A 309 -16.13 -19.77 19.80
N ALA A 310 -17.33 -19.17 19.88
CA ALA A 310 -17.61 -18.10 20.83
C ALA A 310 -17.49 -18.55 22.30
N VAL A 311 -17.91 -19.78 22.62
CA VAL A 311 -17.69 -20.40 23.94
C VAL A 311 -16.19 -20.62 24.16
N MET A 312 -15.53 -21.34 23.25
CA MET A 312 -14.13 -21.74 23.40
C MET A 312 -13.16 -20.55 23.49
N ALA A 313 -13.42 -19.45 22.77
CA ALA A 313 -12.61 -18.24 22.81
C ALA A 313 -12.55 -17.57 24.20
N HIS A 314 -13.47 -17.92 25.12
CA HIS A 314 -13.54 -17.37 26.47
C HIS A 314 -13.23 -18.39 27.57
N VAL A 315 -12.99 -19.65 27.20
CA VAL A 315 -12.55 -20.69 28.13
C VAL A 315 -11.19 -20.29 28.70
N GLY A 316 -11.03 -20.38 30.01
CA GLY A 316 -9.85 -19.92 30.75
C GLY A 316 -10.01 -18.52 31.35
N LYS A 317 -10.88 -17.66 30.80
CA LYS A 317 -11.35 -16.43 31.49
C LYS A 317 -12.59 -16.68 32.33
N ARG A 318 -13.43 -17.63 31.89
CA ARG A 318 -14.63 -18.11 32.59
C ARG A 318 -14.73 -19.62 32.43
N ASP A 319 -15.53 -20.22 33.30
CA ASP A 319 -15.90 -21.63 33.21
C ASP A 319 -16.68 -21.92 31.91
N LYS A 320 -16.37 -23.06 31.28
CA LYS A 320 -16.89 -23.46 29.97
C LYS A 320 -18.40 -23.73 30.02
N ASP A 321 -18.89 -24.38 31.07
CA ASP A 321 -20.31 -24.70 31.20
C ASP A 321 -21.15 -23.44 31.44
N THR A 322 -20.62 -22.50 32.21
CA THR A 322 -21.22 -21.18 32.40
C THR A 322 -21.36 -20.43 31.07
N LEU A 323 -20.32 -20.42 30.24
CA LEU A 323 -20.34 -19.79 28.92
C LEU A 323 -21.33 -20.48 27.97
N ARG A 324 -21.38 -21.81 28.00
CA ARG A 324 -22.35 -22.62 27.25
C ARG A 324 -23.79 -22.26 27.62
N ILE A 325 -24.14 -22.23 28.91
CA ILE A 325 -25.48 -21.87 29.41
C ILE A 325 -25.84 -20.43 29.00
N GLN A 326 -24.91 -19.49 29.14
CA GLN A 326 -25.13 -18.11 28.69
C GLN A 326 -25.45 -18.03 27.19
N MET A 327 -24.78 -18.82 26.36
CA MET A 327 -25.07 -18.87 24.92
C MET A 327 -26.42 -19.54 24.64
N GLN A 328 -26.80 -20.58 25.38
CA GLN A 328 -28.11 -21.22 25.29
C GLN A 328 -29.24 -20.22 25.54
N GLU A 329 -29.18 -19.47 26.64
CA GLU A 329 -30.18 -18.45 26.99
C GLU A 329 -30.23 -17.31 25.96
N LYS A 330 -29.05 -16.75 25.64
CA LYS A 330 -28.94 -15.58 24.75
C LYS A 330 -29.35 -15.87 23.31
N ARG A 331 -29.20 -17.12 22.85
CA ARG A 331 -29.49 -17.54 21.48
C ARG A 331 -30.72 -18.44 21.37
N GLN A 332 -31.36 -18.75 22.50
CA GLN A 332 -32.53 -19.62 22.58
C GLN A 332 -32.30 -20.99 21.95
N VAL A 333 -31.13 -21.59 22.22
CA VAL A 333 -30.78 -22.96 21.79
C VAL A 333 -30.67 -23.88 23.01
N ASN A 334 -30.95 -25.17 22.85
CA ASN A 334 -30.97 -26.14 23.96
C ASN A 334 -29.63 -26.86 24.15
N GLU A 335 -29.55 -27.71 25.19
CA GLU A 335 -28.33 -28.48 25.48
C GLU A 335 -27.92 -29.43 24.36
N VAL A 336 -28.89 -30.05 23.67
CA VAL A 336 -28.64 -30.96 22.54
C VAL A 336 -27.88 -30.25 21.42
N PHE A 337 -28.08 -28.94 21.26
CA PHE A 337 -27.33 -28.13 20.29
C PHE A 337 -25.83 -28.16 20.56
N PHE A 338 -25.38 -28.23 21.82
CA PHE A 338 -23.98 -28.20 22.25
C PHE A 338 -23.36 -29.59 22.49
N LYS A 339 -24.06 -30.68 22.15
CA LYS A 339 -23.57 -32.05 22.41
C LYS A 339 -22.21 -32.37 21.78
N ASP A 340 -21.86 -31.68 20.69
CA ASP A 340 -20.61 -31.88 19.95
C ASP A 340 -19.50 -30.92 20.40
N LEU A 341 -19.75 -30.03 21.38
CA LEU A 341 -18.80 -29.01 21.83
C LEU A 341 -17.49 -29.62 22.34
N ASP A 342 -17.57 -30.80 22.97
CA ASP A 342 -16.41 -31.54 23.48
C ASP A 342 -15.98 -32.69 22.56
N ASN A 343 -16.52 -32.76 21.35
CA ASN A 343 -16.19 -33.81 20.39
C ASN A 343 -14.90 -33.44 19.61
N PRO A 344 -13.78 -34.16 19.77
CA PRO A 344 -12.53 -33.84 19.08
C PRO A 344 -12.66 -33.91 17.55
N LYS A 345 -13.51 -34.81 17.03
CA LYS A 345 -13.72 -34.95 15.57
C LYS A 345 -14.44 -33.74 14.97
N PHE A 346 -15.28 -33.07 15.76
CA PHE A 346 -15.91 -31.82 15.31
C PHE A 346 -14.84 -30.75 15.11
N TRP A 347 -13.98 -30.54 16.11
CA TRP A 347 -12.92 -29.55 16.07
C TRP A 347 -11.84 -29.84 15.03
N GLU A 348 -11.50 -31.10 14.81
CA GLU A 348 -10.61 -31.50 13.72
C GLU A 348 -11.20 -31.12 12.36
N ALA A 349 -12.47 -31.46 12.10
CA ALA A 349 -13.15 -31.11 10.86
C ALA A 349 -13.35 -29.60 10.68
N ASP A 350 -13.60 -28.86 11.77
CA ASP A 350 -13.72 -27.40 11.79
C ASP A 350 -12.37 -26.74 11.49
N SER A 351 -11.29 -27.24 12.09
CA SER A 351 -9.93 -26.76 11.86
C SER A 351 -9.47 -26.99 10.42
N LEU A 352 -9.76 -28.16 9.85
CA LEU A 352 -9.45 -28.47 8.45
C LEU A 352 -10.22 -27.55 7.50
N HIS A 353 -11.49 -27.24 7.81
CA HIS A 353 -12.29 -26.31 7.04
C HIS A 353 -11.69 -24.89 7.01
N TYR A 354 -11.36 -24.33 8.18
CA TYR A 354 -10.69 -23.02 8.25
C TYR A 354 -9.30 -23.01 7.61
N ALA A 355 -8.57 -24.12 7.69
CA ALA A 355 -7.29 -24.25 7.00
C ALA A 355 -7.48 -24.14 5.49
N ASP A 356 -8.52 -24.76 4.92
CA ASP A 356 -8.82 -24.75 3.49
C ASP A 356 -9.24 -23.38 2.93
N GLU A 357 -9.70 -22.45 3.79
CA GLU A 357 -10.08 -21.09 3.40
C GLU A 357 -8.90 -20.13 3.22
N ARG A 358 -7.66 -20.57 3.46
CA ARG A 358 -6.47 -19.71 3.49
C ARG A 358 -5.28 -20.38 2.83
N ILE A 359 -4.47 -19.66 2.05
CA ILE A 359 -3.14 -20.16 1.66
C ILE A 359 -2.15 -19.73 2.73
N VAL A 360 -1.38 -20.66 3.31
CA VAL A 360 -0.37 -20.36 4.34
C VAL A 360 1.03 -20.82 3.92
N THR A 361 2.07 -20.35 4.60
CA THR A 361 3.46 -20.71 4.25
C THR A 361 3.70 -22.22 4.33
N GLU A 362 3.03 -22.92 5.25
CA GLU A 362 3.11 -24.39 5.34
C GLU A 362 2.54 -25.11 4.12
N ASP A 363 1.55 -24.55 3.42
CA ASP A 363 1.05 -25.15 2.18
C ASP A 363 2.15 -25.16 1.11
N LEU A 364 2.92 -24.08 1.01
CA LEU A 364 4.01 -23.96 0.03
C LEU A 364 5.18 -24.86 0.39
N MET A 365 5.51 -24.96 1.70
CA MET A 365 6.62 -25.78 2.20
C MET A 365 6.30 -27.28 2.17
N LYS A 366 5.22 -27.71 2.83
CA LYS A 366 4.93 -29.14 3.05
C LYS A 366 4.41 -29.84 1.80
N ARG A 367 3.68 -29.12 0.94
CA ARG A 367 3.17 -29.70 -0.33
C ARG A 367 4.18 -29.60 -1.47
N ASN A 368 5.36 -29.01 -1.23
CA ASN A 368 6.38 -28.73 -2.24
C ASN A 368 5.77 -28.04 -3.48
N LEU A 369 4.89 -27.06 -3.25
CA LEU A 369 4.15 -26.40 -4.32
C LEU A 369 5.12 -25.57 -5.17
N SER A 370 5.22 -25.91 -6.45
CA SER A 370 6.04 -25.15 -7.41
C SER A 370 5.16 -24.10 -8.08
N THR A 371 5.37 -22.83 -7.77
CA THR A 371 4.58 -21.73 -8.35
C THR A 371 5.31 -21.16 -9.55
N ASN A 372 4.60 -21.04 -10.66
CA ASN A 372 5.17 -20.71 -11.96
C ASN A 372 4.82 -19.34 -12.55
N PRO A 373 3.86 -18.53 -12.04
CA PRO A 373 3.73 -17.14 -12.48
C PRO A 373 5.08 -16.42 -12.39
N LYS A 374 5.52 -15.76 -13.47
CA LYS A 374 6.78 -14.98 -13.46
C LYS A 374 6.74 -13.88 -12.41
N MET A 375 5.58 -13.22 -12.29
CA MET A 375 5.31 -12.21 -11.29
C MET A 375 4.03 -12.52 -10.51
N ILE A 376 4.07 -12.31 -9.20
CA ILE A 376 2.89 -12.38 -8.31
C ILE A 376 2.72 -11.02 -7.62
N MET A 377 1.51 -10.49 -7.67
CA MET A 377 1.12 -9.29 -6.93
C MET A 377 0.24 -9.67 -5.75
N PHE A 378 0.67 -9.31 -4.54
CA PHE A 378 -0.14 -9.39 -3.33
C PHE A 378 -0.74 -8.02 -3.02
N ASP A 379 -1.97 -7.80 -3.47
CA ASP A 379 -2.80 -6.71 -3.00
C ASP A 379 -3.44 -7.06 -1.65
N ALA A 380 -2.57 -7.20 -0.65
CA ALA A 380 -2.91 -7.71 0.66
C ALA A 380 -2.01 -7.14 1.76
N CYS A 381 -2.57 -6.99 2.96
CA CYS A 381 -1.83 -6.56 4.15
C CYS A 381 -0.73 -7.56 4.50
N TYR A 382 0.42 -7.07 4.98
CA TYR A 382 1.48 -7.87 5.62
C TYR A 382 2.15 -9.00 4.80
N ASN A 383 1.69 -9.37 3.60
CA ASN A 383 2.27 -10.48 2.84
C ASN A 383 3.76 -10.29 2.46
N GLY A 384 4.24 -9.04 2.49
CA GLY A 384 5.63 -8.66 2.28
C GLY A 384 6.39 -8.36 3.57
N SER A 385 6.01 -8.93 4.72
CA SER A 385 6.66 -8.68 6.03
C SER A 385 8.08 -9.26 6.15
N PHE A 386 9.02 -8.85 5.30
CA PHE A 386 10.40 -9.36 5.26
C PHE A 386 11.25 -9.09 6.52
N HIS A 387 10.74 -8.28 7.44
CA HIS A 387 11.32 -8.04 8.75
C HIS A 387 11.03 -9.21 9.72
N GLU A 388 10.00 -10.00 9.44
CA GLU A 388 9.67 -11.20 10.21
C GLU A 388 10.55 -12.40 9.80
N ASN A 389 10.61 -13.40 10.67
CA ASN A 389 11.34 -14.65 10.40
C ASN A 389 10.68 -15.50 9.29
N ASP A 390 9.42 -15.24 8.98
CA ASP A 390 8.70 -15.87 7.87
C ASP A 390 7.73 -14.89 7.25
N TYR A 391 7.57 -15.00 5.94
CA TYR A 391 6.66 -14.15 5.18
C TYR A 391 6.31 -14.81 3.85
N ILE A 392 5.04 -14.72 3.47
CA ILE A 392 4.49 -15.53 2.38
C ILE A 392 5.07 -15.17 1.01
N ALA A 393 5.32 -13.89 0.73
CA ALA A 393 5.92 -13.48 -0.55
C ALA A 393 7.30 -14.14 -0.79
N GLY A 394 8.11 -14.29 0.26
CA GLY A 394 9.40 -14.97 0.18
C GLY A 394 9.25 -16.46 -0.14
N GLN A 395 8.23 -17.13 0.40
CA GLN A 395 7.98 -18.55 0.14
C GLN A 395 7.65 -18.84 -1.33
N TYR A 396 6.98 -17.92 -2.02
CA TYR A 396 6.69 -18.03 -3.46
C TYR A 396 7.96 -17.95 -4.31
N ILE A 397 8.87 -17.01 -4.04
CA ILE A 397 10.10 -16.87 -4.85
C ILE A 397 11.13 -17.97 -4.57
N PHE A 398 11.17 -18.51 -3.35
CA PHE A 398 12.13 -19.55 -2.96
C PHE A 398 11.62 -20.99 -3.12
N ASN A 399 10.44 -21.20 -3.71
CA ASN A 399 10.02 -22.55 -4.07
C ASN A 399 10.65 -23.03 -5.40
N ASN A 400 10.41 -24.29 -5.74
CA ASN A 400 10.99 -24.97 -6.90
C ASN A 400 10.39 -24.56 -8.26
N GLY A 401 9.44 -23.62 -8.27
CA GLY A 401 8.80 -23.12 -9.48
C GLY A 401 9.53 -21.93 -10.12
N GLN A 402 8.88 -21.33 -11.10
CA GLN A 402 9.43 -20.30 -11.98
C GLN A 402 9.16 -18.85 -11.53
N THR A 403 8.57 -18.62 -10.36
CA THR A 403 8.32 -17.25 -9.87
C THR A 403 9.63 -16.47 -9.64
N LEU A 404 9.69 -15.26 -10.22
CA LEU A 404 10.85 -14.37 -10.23
C LEU A 404 10.60 -13.10 -9.41
N VAL A 405 9.35 -12.64 -9.35
CA VAL A 405 9.01 -11.39 -8.67
C VAL A 405 7.76 -11.59 -7.83
N ALA A 406 7.81 -11.10 -6.60
CA ALA A 406 6.63 -10.91 -5.76
C ALA A 406 6.53 -9.43 -5.35
N GLN A 407 5.35 -8.84 -5.40
CA GLN A 407 5.07 -7.52 -4.83
C GLN A 407 4.20 -7.68 -3.58
N GLY A 408 4.57 -7.06 -2.46
CA GLY A 408 3.78 -7.18 -1.22
C GLY A 408 4.08 -6.08 -0.21
N ASN A 409 3.31 -6.07 0.89
CA ASN A 409 3.32 -4.97 1.87
C ASN A 409 3.80 -5.44 3.25
N THR A 410 4.58 -4.60 3.96
CA THR A 410 5.06 -4.89 5.34
C THR A 410 4.03 -4.54 6.42
N ARG A 411 2.98 -3.80 6.06
CA ARG A 411 1.91 -3.30 6.93
C ARG A 411 0.54 -3.38 6.26
N ASN A 412 -0.49 -2.91 6.96
CA ASN A 412 -1.84 -2.78 6.42
C ASN A 412 -1.87 -1.87 5.19
N VAL A 413 -2.68 -2.26 4.21
CA VAL A 413 -2.96 -1.45 3.03
C VAL A 413 -4.42 -1.08 2.92
N LEU A 414 -4.70 0.04 2.26
CA LEU A 414 -6.06 0.49 1.99
C LEU A 414 -6.68 -0.33 0.87
N GLN A 415 -7.90 -0.86 1.07
CA GLN A 415 -8.63 -1.59 0.03
C GLN A 415 -9.00 -0.69 -1.16
N ASP A 416 -9.31 0.58 -0.90
CA ASP A 416 -9.63 1.58 -1.93
C ASP A 416 -8.41 2.16 -2.65
N ARG A 417 -7.24 1.54 -2.59
CA ARG A 417 -6.12 2.00 -3.43
C ARG A 417 -6.37 1.59 -4.89
N TRP A 418 -5.85 2.35 -5.85
CA TRP A 418 -5.85 1.93 -7.25
C TRP A 418 -4.68 0.96 -7.48
N THR A 419 -4.96 -0.33 -7.35
CA THR A 419 -3.95 -1.38 -7.17
C THR A 419 -3.20 -1.68 -8.46
N ILE A 420 -3.87 -1.54 -9.59
CA ILE A 420 -3.38 -1.84 -10.94
C ILE A 420 -2.88 -0.58 -11.67
N GLU A 421 -2.60 0.50 -10.93
CA GLU A 421 -2.07 1.75 -11.49
C GLU A 421 -0.83 1.49 -12.34
N MET A 422 -0.90 1.81 -13.64
CA MET A 422 0.21 1.66 -14.58
C MET A 422 0.77 0.24 -14.72
N ILE A 423 0.04 -0.80 -14.31
CA ILE A 423 0.55 -2.19 -14.37
C ILE A 423 0.80 -2.67 -15.81
N GLY A 424 0.06 -2.17 -16.80
CA GLY A 424 0.27 -2.52 -18.20
C GLY A 424 1.58 -1.99 -18.79
N LEU A 425 2.32 -1.14 -18.09
CA LEU A 425 3.71 -0.84 -18.45
C LEU A 425 4.58 -2.11 -18.54
N LEU A 426 4.23 -3.16 -17.80
CA LEU A 426 4.86 -4.48 -17.91
C LEU A 426 4.71 -5.07 -19.32
N SER A 427 3.55 -4.90 -19.98
CA SER A 427 3.33 -5.29 -21.38
C SER A 427 4.18 -4.48 -22.37
N HIS A 428 4.71 -3.33 -21.95
CA HIS A 428 5.60 -2.47 -22.76
C HIS A 428 7.08 -2.67 -22.45
N GLY A 429 7.44 -3.75 -21.75
CA GLY A 429 8.82 -4.10 -21.45
C GLY A 429 9.48 -3.21 -20.39
N VAL A 430 8.67 -2.45 -19.63
CA VAL A 430 9.12 -1.77 -18.42
C VAL A 430 9.44 -2.81 -17.35
N ARG A 431 10.58 -2.64 -16.69
CA ARG A 431 11.02 -3.52 -15.59
C ARG A 431 10.07 -3.46 -14.41
N ALA A 432 9.88 -4.58 -13.73
CA ALA A 432 9.04 -4.66 -12.54
C ALA A 432 9.43 -3.61 -11.48
N GLY A 433 10.73 -3.35 -11.32
CA GLY A 433 11.26 -2.30 -10.45
C GLY A 433 10.82 -0.90 -10.85
N GLN A 434 10.97 -0.52 -12.12
CA GLN A 434 10.54 0.78 -12.64
C GLN A 434 9.03 0.99 -12.45
N TYR A 435 8.23 -0.02 -12.75
CA TYR A 435 6.79 -0.01 -12.46
C TYR A 435 6.54 0.25 -10.96
N ASN A 436 7.15 -0.53 -10.07
CA ASN A 436 6.92 -0.41 -8.62
C ASN A 436 7.39 0.94 -8.03
N LYS A 437 8.38 1.60 -8.66
CA LYS A 437 8.81 2.95 -8.28
C LYS A 437 7.71 3.99 -8.46
N LEU A 438 6.92 3.87 -9.53
CA LEU A 438 5.86 4.82 -9.87
C LEU A 438 4.68 4.78 -8.89
N ILE A 439 4.46 3.63 -8.24
CA ILE A 439 3.34 3.37 -7.33
C ILE A 439 3.80 3.17 -5.88
N ALA A 440 4.93 3.78 -5.52
CA ALA A 440 5.57 3.56 -4.23
C ALA A 440 4.69 3.99 -3.04
N SER A 441 4.61 3.11 -2.04
CA SER A 441 4.18 3.43 -0.68
C SER A 441 5.30 3.07 0.31
N LEU A 442 5.18 3.54 1.56
CA LEU A 442 6.21 3.28 2.56
C LEU A 442 6.28 1.79 2.91
N GLU A 443 5.15 1.10 2.91
CA GLU A 443 5.01 -0.32 3.22
C GLU A 443 5.12 -1.26 2.02
N GLY A 444 5.03 -0.77 0.77
CA GLY A 444 4.98 -1.59 -0.44
C GLY A 444 6.36 -1.84 -1.07
N HIS A 445 6.71 -3.11 -1.30
CA HIS A 445 8.05 -3.56 -1.73
C HIS A 445 7.99 -4.66 -2.79
N LEU A 446 9.09 -4.82 -3.52
CA LEU A 446 9.34 -5.98 -4.39
C LEU A 446 10.28 -6.98 -3.72
N PHE A 447 10.03 -8.25 -3.99
CA PHE A 447 10.86 -9.39 -3.61
C PHE A 447 11.28 -10.14 -4.87
N GLY A 448 12.55 -10.54 -4.95
CA GLY A 448 13.09 -11.21 -6.13
C GLY A 448 13.86 -10.27 -7.08
N ASP A 449 13.72 -10.49 -8.39
CA ASP A 449 14.48 -9.78 -9.44
C ASP A 449 13.73 -8.55 -9.94
N PRO A 450 14.06 -7.32 -9.49
CA PRO A 450 13.37 -6.12 -9.94
C PRO A 450 13.68 -5.75 -11.39
N THR A 451 14.72 -6.34 -11.98
CA THR A 451 15.13 -6.09 -13.36
C THR A 451 14.42 -7.01 -14.35
N PHE A 452 13.59 -7.94 -13.86
CA PHE A 452 12.73 -8.75 -14.73
C PHE A 452 11.80 -7.84 -15.54
N ARG A 453 11.65 -8.17 -16.83
CA ARG A 453 10.75 -7.50 -17.77
C ARG A 453 10.22 -8.52 -18.78
N PHE A 454 9.02 -8.27 -19.27
CA PHE A 454 8.49 -8.99 -20.41
C PHE A 454 9.03 -8.38 -21.72
N ALA A 455 8.95 -9.14 -22.81
CA ALA A 455 9.10 -8.61 -24.15
C ALA A 455 7.96 -7.62 -24.42
N PRO A 456 8.25 -6.44 -24.99
CA PRO A 456 7.21 -5.45 -25.21
C PRO A 456 6.26 -5.88 -26.32
N VAL A 457 5.00 -5.43 -26.28
CA VAL A 457 4.03 -5.64 -27.37
C VAL A 457 4.53 -5.08 -28.70
N GLU A 458 5.27 -3.97 -28.65
CA GLU A 458 5.92 -3.31 -29.77
C GLU A 458 7.33 -2.86 -29.37
N ALA A 459 8.29 -2.93 -30.29
CA ALA A 459 9.66 -2.52 -30.01
C ALA A 459 9.73 -1.06 -29.54
N ASN A 460 10.31 -0.82 -28.36
CA ASN A 460 10.44 0.50 -27.76
C ASN A 460 11.59 0.53 -26.73
N THR A 461 11.90 1.73 -26.22
CA THR A 461 12.94 2.00 -25.22
C THR A 461 12.36 2.54 -23.90
N LEU A 462 11.04 2.38 -23.66
CA LEU A 462 10.32 3.03 -22.57
C LEU A 462 10.94 2.75 -21.19
N SER A 463 11.40 1.52 -20.96
CA SER A 463 12.04 1.15 -19.68
C SER A 463 13.28 2.00 -19.37
N THR A 464 14.10 2.34 -20.36
CA THR A 464 15.29 3.18 -20.16
C THR A 464 14.93 4.67 -20.21
N ASP A 465 13.92 5.02 -20.99
CA ASP A 465 13.53 6.41 -21.23
C ASP A 465 12.91 7.07 -19.98
N ILE A 466 12.26 6.30 -19.10
CA ILE A 466 11.84 6.78 -17.77
C ILE A 466 13.01 7.42 -17.01
N THR A 467 14.22 6.86 -17.13
CA THR A 467 15.43 7.38 -16.46
C THR A 467 16.08 8.50 -17.27
N LEU A 468 16.28 8.28 -18.58
CA LEU A 468 17.08 9.18 -19.44
C LEU A 468 16.32 10.44 -19.88
N HIS A 469 15.03 10.31 -20.15
CA HIS A 469 14.15 11.39 -20.62
C HIS A 469 13.31 11.99 -19.50
N LYS A 470 13.64 11.77 -18.22
CA LYS A 470 12.83 12.23 -17.08
C LYS A 470 12.43 13.72 -17.12
N ASN A 471 13.27 14.57 -17.70
CA ASN A 471 13.06 16.02 -17.81
C ASN A 471 12.71 16.48 -19.25
N ASP A 472 12.46 15.56 -20.17
CA ASP A 472 12.20 15.85 -21.59
C ASP A 472 10.71 16.03 -21.86
N LYS A 473 10.25 17.29 -21.75
CA LYS A 473 8.84 17.66 -21.99
C LYS A 473 8.37 17.31 -23.40
N ALA A 474 9.24 17.38 -24.42
CA ALA A 474 8.85 17.12 -25.80
C ALA A 474 8.60 15.63 -26.04
N TYR A 475 9.50 14.79 -25.52
CA TYR A 475 9.36 13.33 -25.55
C TYR A 475 8.04 12.87 -24.92
N TRP A 476 7.76 13.28 -23.67
CA TRP A 476 6.54 12.85 -22.99
C TRP A 476 5.27 13.40 -23.64
N LYS A 477 5.30 14.64 -24.18
CA LYS A 477 4.16 15.17 -24.95
C LYS A 477 3.81 14.31 -26.16
N ASN A 478 4.80 13.73 -26.83
CA ASN A 478 4.56 12.84 -27.98
C ASN A 478 3.82 11.56 -27.55
N LEU A 479 4.18 11.00 -26.39
CA LEU A 479 3.59 9.77 -25.86
C LEU A 479 2.15 9.92 -25.35
N LEU A 480 1.65 11.16 -25.18
CA LEU A 480 0.24 11.40 -24.83
C LEU A 480 -0.75 10.88 -25.88
N ASN A 481 -0.31 10.62 -27.11
CA ASN A 481 -1.15 10.08 -28.19
C ASN A 481 -0.87 8.59 -28.48
N SER A 482 -0.14 7.91 -27.59
CA SER A 482 0.08 6.47 -27.68
C SER A 482 -1.24 5.72 -27.76
N PRO A 483 -1.36 4.63 -28.53
CA PRO A 483 -2.55 3.78 -28.54
C PRO A 483 -2.72 2.99 -27.23
N TYR A 484 -1.76 3.06 -26.30
CA TYR A 484 -1.75 2.30 -25.07
C TYR A 484 -2.00 3.19 -23.85
N ALA A 485 -3.00 2.83 -23.05
CA ALA A 485 -3.48 3.62 -21.93
C ALA A 485 -2.39 3.93 -20.90
N ASP A 486 -1.63 2.91 -20.46
CA ASP A 486 -0.59 3.10 -19.44
C ASP A 486 0.62 3.92 -19.94
N VAL A 487 0.89 3.92 -21.25
CA VAL A 487 1.91 4.79 -21.84
C VAL A 487 1.44 6.25 -21.82
N GLN A 488 0.15 6.52 -22.08
CA GLN A 488 -0.42 7.86 -21.90
C GLN A 488 -0.39 8.28 -20.43
N SER A 489 -0.77 7.39 -19.50
CA SER A 489 -0.74 7.64 -18.05
C SER A 489 0.67 7.98 -17.57
N LEU A 490 1.67 7.19 -17.97
CA LEU A 490 3.08 7.49 -17.68
C LEU A 490 3.49 8.85 -18.26
N ALA A 491 3.14 9.15 -19.51
CA ALA A 491 3.45 10.44 -20.11
C ALA A 491 2.83 11.62 -19.32
N MET A 492 1.59 11.49 -18.86
CA MET A 492 0.95 12.49 -17.98
C MET A 492 1.68 12.62 -16.65
N ARG A 493 2.07 11.51 -16.01
CA ARG A 493 2.83 11.49 -14.75
C ARG A 493 4.17 12.21 -14.90
N MET A 494 4.94 11.85 -15.92
CA MET A 494 6.27 12.44 -16.17
C MET A 494 6.19 13.93 -16.48
N LEU A 495 5.15 14.37 -17.21
CA LEU A 495 4.90 15.80 -17.45
C LEU A 495 4.51 16.55 -16.17
N ALA A 496 3.70 15.94 -15.30
CA ALA A 496 3.28 16.54 -14.04
C ALA A 496 4.43 16.65 -13.04
N ASP A 497 5.34 15.66 -13.00
CA ASP A 497 6.50 15.66 -12.10
C ASP A 497 7.49 16.81 -12.40
N ILE A 498 7.51 17.32 -13.62
CA ILE A 498 8.34 18.47 -14.04
C ILE A 498 7.58 19.80 -14.10
N ASP A 499 6.27 19.79 -13.84
CA ASP A 499 5.40 20.96 -13.96
C ASP A 499 5.40 21.82 -12.68
N THR A 500 6.49 22.59 -12.51
CA THR A 500 6.65 23.47 -11.34
C THR A 500 5.71 24.68 -11.33
N GLN A 501 5.13 25.05 -12.47
CA GLN A 501 4.23 26.21 -12.61
C GLN A 501 2.74 25.84 -12.53
N LYS A 502 2.43 24.55 -12.32
CA LYS A 502 1.06 24.02 -12.26
C LYS A 502 0.23 24.30 -13.54
N GLU A 503 0.86 24.31 -14.71
CA GLU A 503 0.20 24.62 -16.00
C GLU A 503 -0.45 23.42 -16.67
N LEU A 504 -0.22 22.20 -16.20
CA LEU A 504 -0.73 20.98 -16.84
C LEU A 504 -2.21 20.71 -16.53
N SER A 505 -2.79 21.33 -15.50
CA SER A 505 -4.16 21.03 -15.03
C SER A 505 -5.22 21.04 -16.14
N PRO A 506 -5.27 22.04 -17.05
CA PRO A 506 -6.23 22.03 -18.16
C PRO A 506 -6.03 20.86 -19.14
N LEU A 507 -4.78 20.43 -19.36
CA LEU A 507 -4.49 19.27 -20.20
C LEU A 507 -4.97 17.97 -19.54
N LEU A 508 -4.80 17.84 -18.23
CA LEU A 508 -5.26 16.67 -17.48
C LEU A 508 -6.78 16.56 -17.50
N LEU A 509 -7.51 17.66 -17.28
CA LEU A 509 -8.97 17.69 -17.43
C LEU A 509 -9.41 17.35 -18.87
N LYS A 510 -8.70 17.87 -19.87
CA LYS A 510 -8.93 17.50 -21.27
C LYS A 510 -8.74 16.00 -21.49
N LYS A 511 -7.67 15.41 -20.96
CA LYS A 511 -7.41 13.96 -21.05
C LYS A 511 -8.44 13.13 -20.30
N TYR A 512 -8.97 13.62 -19.18
CA TYR A 512 -10.10 13.01 -18.49
C TYR A 512 -11.35 12.96 -19.39
N ARG A 513 -11.73 14.08 -20.03
CA ARG A 513 -12.95 14.16 -20.86
C ARG A 513 -12.86 13.45 -22.21
N GLU A 514 -11.71 13.56 -22.87
CA GLU A 514 -11.51 13.06 -24.23
C GLU A 514 -10.85 11.67 -24.25
N GLY A 515 -10.34 11.20 -23.11
CA GLY A 515 -9.67 9.91 -22.99
C GLY A 515 -10.63 8.74 -23.13
N GLY A 516 -10.45 7.94 -24.18
CA GLY A 516 -11.22 6.70 -24.38
C GLY A 516 -10.91 5.60 -23.37
N PHE A 517 -9.85 5.74 -22.58
CA PHE A 517 -9.38 4.73 -21.62
C PHE A 517 -9.79 5.06 -20.19
N ASN A 518 -10.33 4.06 -19.50
CA ASN A 518 -10.76 4.10 -18.11
C ASN A 518 -9.60 4.42 -17.17
N THR A 519 -8.43 3.80 -17.42
CA THR A 519 -7.22 4.01 -16.62
C THR A 519 -6.58 5.39 -16.85
N VAL A 520 -6.72 5.98 -18.04
CA VAL A 520 -6.28 7.37 -18.32
C VAL A 520 -7.13 8.37 -17.56
N ARG A 521 -8.46 8.17 -17.52
CA ARG A 521 -9.36 9.03 -16.72
C ARG A 521 -9.02 8.96 -15.23
N MET A 522 -8.76 7.75 -14.72
CA MET A 522 -8.35 7.56 -13.33
C MET A 522 -7.02 8.26 -13.02
N GLU A 523 -6.00 8.11 -13.86
CA GLU A 523 -4.72 8.79 -13.68
C GLU A 523 -4.86 10.31 -13.76
N ALA A 524 -5.70 10.83 -14.66
CA ALA A 524 -5.96 12.26 -14.77
C ALA A 524 -6.53 12.83 -13.46
N ILE A 525 -7.53 12.17 -12.84
CA ILE A 525 -8.07 12.59 -11.53
C ILE A 525 -6.99 12.57 -10.44
N LYS A 526 -6.20 11.49 -10.37
CA LYS A 526 -5.11 11.37 -9.39
C LYS A 526 -4.06 12.46 -9.58
N LEU A 527 -3.74 12.84 -10.82
CA LEU A 527 -2.81 13.91 -11.12
C LEU A 527 -3.40 15.29 -10.81
N LEU A 528 -4.65 15.56 -11.18
CA LEU A 528 -5.37 16.80 -10.87
C LEU A 528 -5.40 17.08 -9.35
N SER A 529 -5.43 16.04 -8.51
CA SER A 529 -5.34 16.19 -7.06
C SER A 529 -4.01 16.78 -6.55
N ARG A 530 -2.97 16.92 -7.40
CA ARG A 530 -1.72 17.64 -7.08
C ARG A 530 -1.84 19.15 -7.36
N TYR A 531 -2.74 19.51 -8.26
CA TYR A 531 -3.00 20.90 -8.68
C TYR A 531 -4.00 21.53 -7.72
N GLN A 532 -5.11 20.83 -7.48
CA GLN A 532 -6.18 21.21 -6.56
C GLN A 532 -6.79 22.58 -6.89
N ASP A 533 -7.07 22.78 -8.17
CA ASP A 533 -7.72 23.95 -8.74
C ASP A 533 -9.15 23.59 -9.21
N ASP A 534 -9.83 24.54 -9.84
CA ASP A 534 -11.21 24.34 -10.34
C ASP A 534 -11.31 23.18 -11.34
N ASN A 535 -10.25 22.88 -12.09
CA ASN A 535 -10.23 21.73 -13.00
C ASN A 535 -10.30 20.40 -12.25
N PHE A 536 -9.71 20.31 -11.05
CA PHE A 536 -9.86 19.15 -10.19
C PHE A 536 -11.31 19.02 -9.70
N ILE A 537 -11.92 20.10 -9.22
CA ILE A 537 -13.34 20.10 -8.79
C ILE A 537 -14.25 19.66 -9.93
N GLU A 538 -14.01 20.15 -11.15
CA GLU A 538 -14.76 19.78 -12.34
C GLU A 538 -14.63 18.28 -12.66
N ALA A 539 -13.41 17.74 -12.66
CA ALA A 539 -13.18 16.32 -12.88
C ALA A 539 -13.82 15.43 -11.80
N LEU A 540 -13.86 15.89 -10.55
CA LEU A 540 -14.57 15.18 -9.48
C LEU A 540 -16.08 15.17 -9.70
N ARG A 541 -16.65 16.32 -10.11
CA ARG A 541 -18.08 16.45 -10.40
C ARG A 541 -18.51 15.49 -11.51
N GLU A 542 -17.76 15.45 -12.60
CA GLU A 542 -18.00 14.52 -13.72
C GLU A 542 -17.71 13.07 -13.30
N GLY A 543 -16.62 12.86 -12.57
CA GLY A 543 -16.13 11.54 -12.20
C GLY A 543 -17.05 10.77 -11.26
N LEU A 544 -17.82 11.45 -10.39
CA LEU A 544 -18.80 10.83 -9.49
C LEU A 544 -19.81 9.92 -10.22
N ASN A 545 -20.13 10.23 -11.48
CA ASN A 545 -21.06 9.47 -12.33
C ASN A 545 -20.33 8.74 -13.48
N ASP A 546 -19.00 8.60 -13.43
CA ASP A 546 -18.22 7.92 -14.48
C ASP A 546 -18.68 6.46 -14.65
N ALA A 547 -18.63 5.97 -15.90
CA ALA A 547 -19.03 4.60 -16.24
C ALA A 547 -18.05 3.53 -15.74
N TYR A 548 -16.84 3.91 -15.33
CA TYR A 548 -15.88 3.04 -14.67
C TYR A 548 -15.96 3.19 -13.16
N GLU A 549 -16.31 2.12 -12.46
CA GLU A 549 -16.53 2.12 -11.01
C GLU A 549 -15.38 2.75 -10.23
N MET A 550 -14.12 2.44 -10.58
CA MET A 550 -12.96 2.96 -9.85
C MET A 550 -12.88 4.49 -9.93
N VAL A 551 -13.19 5.08 -11.09
CA VAL A 551 -13.20 6.54 -11.23
C VAL A 551 -14.29 7.14 -10.35
N ALA A 552 -15.52 6.59 -10.39
CA ALA A 552 -16.62 7.05 -9.54
C ALA A 552 -16.29 6.93 -8.05
N ARG A 553 -15.69 5.80 -7.65
CA ARG A 553 -15.29 5.54 -6.26
C ARG A 553 -14.23 6.54 -5.79
N GLN A 554 -13.19 6.78 -6.59
CA GLN A 554 -12.12 7.70 -6.23
C GLN A 554 -12.61 9.15 -6.24
N SER A 555 -13.47 9.53 -7.18
CA SER A 555 -14.10 10.85 -7.18
C SER A 555 -14.97 11.07 -5.95
N ALA A 556 -15.73 10.06 -5.50
CA ALA A 556 -16.47 10.14 -4.23
C ALA A 556 -15.55 10.31 -3.02
N ILE A 557 -14.44 9.57 -2.96
CA ILE A 557 -13.44 9.70 -1.89
C ILE A 557 -12.84 11.11 -1.88
N TYR A 558 -12.35 11.58 -3.02
CA TYR A 558 -11.75 12.91 -3.14
C TYR A 558 -12.76 14.03 -2.87
N ALA A 559 -14.00 13.93 -3.35
CA ALA A 559 -15.04 14.92 -3.09
C ALA A 559 -15.24 15.13 -1.57
N GLY A 560 -15.27 14.04 -0.80
CA GLY A 560 -15.31 14.09 0.65
C GLY A 560 -14.09 14.76 1.29
N PHE A 561 -12.87 14.49 0.79
CA PHE A 561 -11.62 15.10 1.31
C PHE A 561 -11.34 16.52 0.83
N VAL A 562 -12.05 16.97 -0.20
CA VAL A 562 -11.99 18.33 -0.71
C VAL A 562 -12.95 19.22 0.07
N GLY A 563 -14.20 18.79 0.26
CA GLY A 563 -15.20 19.54 1.01
C GLY A 563 -15.78 20.75 0.27
N ASP A 564 -15.73 20.74 -1.06
CA ASP A 564 -16.35 21.79 -1.89
C ASP A 564 -17.86 21.55 -2.02
N ASP A 565 -18.67 22.51 -1.59
CA ASP A 565 -20.15 22.37 -1.57
C ASP A 565 -20.76 22.18 -2.95
N SER A 566 -20.09 22.62 -4.04
CA SER A 566 -20.59 22.47 -5.41
C SER A 566 -20.64 21.01 -5.88
N LEU A 567 -19.98 20.10 -5.15
CA LEU A 567 -19.99 18.66 -5.41
C LEU A 567 -21.21 17.97 -4.79
N LEU A 568 -21.90 18.57 -3.81
CA LEU A 568 -23.01 17.94 -3.09
C LEU A 568 -24.10 17.38 -4.01
N PRO A 569 -24.57 18.12 -5.05
CA PRO A 569 -25.58 17.58 -5.97
C PRO A 569 -25.11 16.30 -6.68
N ALA A 570 -23.87 16.27 -7.16
CA ALA A 570 -23.32 15.10 -7.86
C ALA A 570 -23.08 13.91 -6.90
N ILE A 571 -22.70 14.17 -5.64
CA ILE A 571 -22.56 13.11 -4.63
C ILE A 571 -23.93 12.48 -4.32
N VAL A 572 -24.97 13.31 -4.16
CA VAL A 572 -26.34 12.85 -3.89
C VAL A 572 -26.91 12.08 -5.09
N GLU A 573 -26.68 12.57 -6.30
CA GLU A 573 -27.07 11.87 -7.53
C GLU A 573 -26.41 10.49 -7.65
N ALA A 574 -25.08 10.41 -7.50
CA ALA A 574 -24.35 9.14 -7.52
C ALA A 574 -24.88 8.16 -6.45
N LEU A 575 -25.25 8.68 -5.28
CA LEU A 575 -25.79 7.87 -4.20
C LEU A 575 -27.18 7.30 -4.53
N ILE A 576 -28.05 8.05 -5.20
CA ILE A 576 -29.45 7.64 -5.42
C ILE A 576 -29.63 6.90 -6.76
N GLU A 577 -29.01 7.38 -7.83
CA GLU A 577 -29.18 6.84 -9.19
C GLU A 577 -28.25 5.67 -9.53
N HIS A 578 -27.14 5.51 -8.80
CA HIS A 578 -26.17 4.43 -9.02
C HIS A 578 -26.02 3.52 -7.79
N ASN A 579 -27.14 3.13 -7.20
CA ASN A 579 -27.20 2.37 -5.94
C ASN A 579 -26.72 0.91 -6.07
N GLU A 580 -26.55 0.40 -7.29
CA GLU A 580 -25.96 -0.91 -7.58
C GLU A 580 -24.45 -0.97 -7.29
N ARG A 581 -23.78 0.19 -7.29
CA ARG A 581 -22.33 0.31 -7.09
C ARG A 581 -21.98 0.36 -5.60
N LEU A 582 -22.12 -0.78 -4.91
CA LEU A 582 -22.01 -0.88 -3.45
C LEU A 582 -20.78 -0.14 -2.86
N ARG A 583 -19.62 -0.22 -3.51
CA ARG A 583 -18.40 0.42 -2.99
C ARG A 583 -18.39 1.94 -3.21
N VAL A 584 -18.85 2.44 -4.36
CA VAL A 584 -19.11 3.88 -4.57
C VAL A 584 -20.12 4.40 -3.54
N GLN A 585 -21.19 3.64 -3.26
CA GLN A 585 -22.20 4.01 -2.27
C GLN A 585 -21.61 4.20 -0.86
N MET A 586 -20.68 3.33 -0.45
CA MET A 586 -19.97 3.48 0.82
C MET A 586 -19.11 4.75 0.85
N SER A 587 -18.37 5.01 -0.24
CA SER A 587 -17.54 6.21 -0.37
C SER A 587 -18.36 7.49 -0.40
N ALA A 588 -19.47 7.52 -1.14
CA ALA A 588 -20.36 8.67 -1.24
C ALA A 588 -21.07 8.96 0.11
N ASN A 589 -21.57 7.93 0.80
CA ASN A 589 -22.11 8.09 2.16
C ASN A 589 -21.07 8.68 3.12
N LYS A 590 -19.84 8.16 3.09
CA LYS A 590 -18.74 8.69 3.90
C LYS A 590 -18.44 10.14 3.51
N ALA A 591 -18.41 10.47 2.23
CA ALA A 591 -18.16 11.82 1.74
C ALA A 591 -19.20 12.81 2.27
N LEU A 592 -20.50 12.48 2.18
CA LEU A 592 -21.58 13.33 2.71
C LEU A 592 -21.44 13.61 4.21
N SER A 593 -20.90 12.67 5.00
CA SER A 593 -20.65 12.89 6.44
C SER A 593 -19.57 13.94 6.73
N LEU A 594 -18.81 14.36 5.72
CA LEU A 594 -17.77 15.39 5.84
C LEU A 594 -18.27 16.80 5.50
N TYR A 595 -19.55 16.92 5.13
CA TYR A 595 -20.22 18.19 4.86
C TYR A 595 -21.17 18.58 5.99
N PRO A 596 -21.51 19.88 6.13
CA PRO A 596 -22.52 20.33 7.09
C PRO A 596 -23.86 19.64 6.87
N LYS A 597 -24.43 19.07 7.94
CA LYS A 597 -25.67 18.29 7.93
C LYS A 597 -26.80 19.01 7.19
N GLU A 598 -27.00 20.29 7.48
CA GLU A 598 -28.10 21.09 6.94
C GLU A 598 -28.00 21.25 5.42
N LYS A 599 -26.77 21.35 4.89
CA LYS A 599 -26.54 21.44 3.44
C LYS A 599 -26.82 20.11 2.76
N VAL A 600 -26.37 19.00 3.36
CA VAL A 600 -26.63 17.65 2.85
C VAL A 600 -28.13 17.37 2.81
N GLU A 601 -28.84 17.61 3.91
CA GLU A 601 -30.29 17.41 3.99
C GLU A 601 -31.02 18.24 2.94
N LYS A 602 -30.66 19.51 2.77
CA LYS A 602 -31.24 20.38 1.75
C LYS A 602 -31.04 19.85 0.33
N VAL A 603 -29.84 19.40 -0.03
CA VAL A 603 -29.58 18.89 -1.38
C VAL A 603 -30.34 17.59 -1.66
N ILE A 604 -30.52 16.74 -0.63
CA ILE A 604 -31.38 15.54 -0.73
C ILE A 604 -32.84 15.93 -0.96
N GLU A 605 -33.35 16.91 -0.22
CA GLU A 605 -34.71 17.47 -0.45
C GLU A 605 -34.87 18.00 -1.87
N ASP A 606 -33.92 18.82 -2.34
CA ASP A 606 -33.93 19.41 -3.68
C ASP A 606 -33.83 18.37 -4.80
N PHE A 607 -33.15 17.23 -4.55
CA PHE A 607 -33.09 16.11 -5.48
C PHE A 607 -34.46 15.44 -5.63
N TYR A 608 -35.06 15.01 -4.51
CA TYR A 608 -36.34 14.30 -4.52
C TYR A 608 -37.50 15.17 -5.03
N ALA A 609 -37.44 16.49 -4.85
CA ALA A 609 -38.42 17.42 -5.41
C ALA A 609 -38.45 17.46 -6.96
N LYS A 610 -37.45 16.89 -7.64
CA LYS A 610 -37.29 16.96 -9.10
C LYS A 610 -37.36 15.62 -9.82
N VAL A 611 -37.47 14.50 -9.09
CA VAL A 611 -37.43 13.15 -9.67
C VAL A 611 -38.70 12.38 -9.35
N ASP A 612 -39.18 11.60 -10.31
CA ASP A 612 -40.32 10.69 -10.12
C ASP A 612 -39.83 9.30 -9.72
N ARG A 613 -40.05 8.90 -8.46
CA ARG A 613 -39.61 7.59 -7.93
C ARG A 613 -40.73 6.87 -7.19
N LEU A 614 -40.92 5.57 -7.49
CA LEU A 614 -42.03 4.76 -6.98
C LEU A 614 -42.15 4.76 -5.44
N ASN A 615 -41.01 4.71 -4.74
CA ASN A 615 -40.94 4.63 -3.27
C ASN A 615 -40.15 5.80 -2.65
N GLU A 616 -40.20 6.99 -3.26
CA GLU A 616 -39.47 8.20 -2.87
C GLU A 616 -39.42 8.41 -1.35
N ASN A 617 -40.59 8.45 -0.70
CA ASN A 617 -40.71 8.75 0.72
C ASN A 617 -39.96 7.75 1.62
N GLU A 618 -39.93 6.48 1.24
CA GLU A 618 -39.25 5.43 2.00
C GLU A 618 -37.74 5.46 1.76
N GLU A 619 -37.32 5.62 0.50
CA GLU A 619 -35.92 5.71 0.09
C GLU A 619 -35.23 6.89 0.78
N LYS A 620 -35.86 8.07 0.71
CA LYS A 620 -35.41 9.29 1.37
C LYS A 620 -35.30 9.13 2.88
N LYS A 621 -36.33 8.58 3.55
CA LYS A 621 -36.30 8.33 5.00
C LYS A 621 -35.17 7.37 5.39
N ARG A 622 -34.91 6.34 4.58
CA ARG A 622 -33.81 5.38 4.81
C ARG A 622 -32.45 6.05 4.66
N LEU A 623 -32.27 6.87 3.63
CA LEU A 623 -31.05 7.62 3.38
C LEU A 623 -30.75 8.59 4.53
N LEU A 624 -31.70 9.46 4.87
CA LEU A 624 -31.54 10.44 5.96
C LEU A 624 -31.22 9.74 7.30
N ARG A 625 -31.87 8.60 7.59
CA ARG A 625 -31.57 7.80 8.79
C ARG A 625 -30.15 7.22 8.78
N SER A 626 -29.65 6.81 7.62
CA SER A 626 -28.28 6.31 7.48
C SER A 626 -27.26 7.42 7.80
N LEU A 627 -27.49 8.61 7.23
CA LEU A 627 -26.64 9.79 7.43
C LEU A 627 -26.69 10.31 8.88
N GLU A 628 -27.88 10.30 9.50
CA GLU A 628 -28.07 10.77 10.88
C GLU A 628 -27.14 10.06 11.87
N ARG A 629 -26.92 8.75 11.69
CA ARG A 629 -26.00 7.99 12.55
C ARG A 629 -24.57 8.50 12.44
N MET A 630 -24.14 8.90 11.25
CA MET A 630 -22.81 9.44 11.03
C MET A 630 -22.68 10.84 11.61
N PHE A 631 -23.68 11.71 11.43
CA PHE A 631 -23.70 13.06 12.02
C PHE A 631 -23.72 13.03 13.55
N VAL A 632 -24.52 12.15 14.17
CA VAL A 632 -24.52 11.98 15.64
C VAL A 632 -23.16 11.49 16.15
N GLN A 633 -22.53 10.56 15.42
CA GLN A 633 -21.21 10.06 15.79
C GLN A 633 -20.12 11.13 15.64
N GLU A 634 -20.17 11.91 14.57
CA GLU A 634 -19.32 13.07 14.33
C GLU A 634 -19.44 14.07 15.48
N ALA A 635 -20.66 14.55 15.75
CA ALA A 635 -20.91 15.56 16.79
C ALA A 635 -20.43 15.10 18.17
N LYS A 636 -20.58 13.80 18.49
CA LYS A 636 -20.07 13.21 19.74
C LYS A 636 -18.54 13.23 19.81
N VAL A 637 -17.87 12.90 18.70
CA VAL A 637 -16.39 12.95 18.60
C VAL A 637 -15.92 14.39 18.75
N HIS A 638 -16.54 15.32 18.04
CA HIS A 638 -16.24 16.75 18.14
C HIS A 638 -16.43 17.28 19.56
N GLN A 639 -17.57 16.99 20.21
CA GLN A 639 -17.83 17.38 21.60
C GLN A 639 -16.76 16.85 22.55
N THR A 640 -16.36 15.58 22.41
CA THR A 640 -15.32 14.96 23.26
C THR A 640 -13.97 15.64 23.06
N LEU A 641 -13.65 16.04 21.82
CA LEU A 641 -12.41 16.71 21.46
C LEU A 641 -12.33 18.12 22.07
N MET A 642 -13.44 18.86 22.05
CA MET A 642 -13.54 20.23 22.56
C MET A 642 -13.75 20.33 24.08
N ASP A 643 -14.18 19.24 24.75
CA ASP A 643 -14.38 19.22 26.20
C ASP A 643 -13.04 19.28 26.96
N VAL A 644 -12.69 20.46 27.46
CA VAL A 644 -11.46 20.70 28.25
C VAL A 644 -11.46 19.95 29.59
N ALA A 645 -12.61 19.50 30.08
CA ALA A 645 -12.71 18.67 31.30
C ALA A 645 -12.56 17.17 31.00
N ALA A 646 -12.61 16.76 29.73
CA ALA A 646 -12.44 15.36 29.36
C ALA A 646 -10.99 14.89 29.58
N PRO A 647 -10.78 13.61 29.94
CA PRO A 647 -9.44 13.04 30.06
C PRO A 647 -8.64 13.21 28.77
N GLU A 648 -7.37 13.61 28.91
CA GLU A 648 -6.46 13.88 27.78
C GLU A 648 -6.42 12.72 26.76
N ALA A 649 -6.33 11.48 27.24
CA ALA A 649 -6.32 10.30 26.37
C ALA A 649 -7.60 10.14 25.53
N LYS A 650 -8.76 10.54 26.05
CA LYS A 650 -10.03 10.52 25.29
C LYS A 650 -10.05 11.62 24.24
N ARG A 651 -9.56 12.83 24.57
CA ARG A 651 -9.41 13.93 23.61
C ARG A 651 -8.47 13.54 22.47
N ILE A 652 -7.29 13.01 22.80
CA ILE A 652 -6.31 12.50 21.80
C ILE A 652 -6.93 11.42 20.91
N SER A 653 -7.68 10.47 21.48
CA SER A 653 -8.39 9.45 20.70
C SER A 653 -9.41 10.07 19.74
N ALA A 654 -10.17 11.07 20.20
CA ALA A 654 -11.11 11.82 19.36
C ALA A 654 -10.39 12.55 18.22
N ILE A 655 -9.31 13.27 18.50
CA ILE A 655 -8.50 13.98 17.49
C ILE A 655 -7.97 13.03 16.41
N ARG A 656 -7.55 11.81 16.78
CA ARG A 656 -7.06 10.83 15.80
C ARG A 656 -8.10 10.39 14.78
N ASN A 657 -9.40 10.55 15.05
CA ASN A 657 -10.44 10.32 14.04
C ASN A 657 -10.37 11.35 12.91
N VAL A 658 -9.97 12.60 13.22
CA VAL A 658 -9.85 13.69 12.24
C VAL A 658 -8.87 13.34 11.11
N ARG A 659 -7.88 12.47 11.36
CA ARG A 659 -6.96 11.95 10.31
C ARG A 659 -7.66 11.17 9.19
N ASN A 660 -8.83 10.59 9.48
CA ASN A 660 -9.61 9.75 8.57
C ASN A 660 -10.89 10.42 8.08
N TYR A 661 -11.26 11.55 8.70
CA TYR A 661 -12.46 12.32 8.46
C TYR A 661 -12.11 13.81 8.55
N THR A 662 -11.87 14.46 7.42
CA THR A 662 -11.52 15.88 7.34
C THR A 662 -12.77 16.73 7.50
N PHE A 663 -13.24 16.96 8.72
CA PHE A 663 -14.42 17.79 8.96
C PHE A 663 -14.11 19.27 8.69
N HIS A 664 -14.29 19.68 7.42
CA HIS A 664 -13.90 20.99 6.90
C HIS A 664 -14.54 22.16 7.64
N PHE A 665 -15.76 21.96 8.15
CA PHE A 665 -16.54 22.96 8.87
C PHE A 665 -16.12 23.17 10.34
N HIS A 666 -15.18 22.37 10.86
CA HIS A 666 -14.63 22.49 12.22
C HIS A 666 -13.18 23.01 12.27
N VAL A 667 -12.63 23.45 11.13
CA VAL A 667 -11.23 23.87 11.03
C VAL A 667 -10.85 24.96 12.04
N ASP A 668 -11.71 25.96 12.26
CA ASP A 668 -11.44 27.02 13.23
C ASP A 668 -11.40 26.50 14.66
N ASP A 669 -12.24 25.53 15.02
CA ASP A 669 -12.22 24.88 16.33
C ASP A 669 -10.89 24.13 16.54
N TYR A 670 -10.44 23.42 15.50
CA TYR A 670 -9.17 22.68 15.54
C TYR A 670 -7.97 23.62 15.68
N LEU A 671 -7.97 24.74 14.97
CA LEU A 671 -6.95 25.77 15.11
C LEU A 671 -6.98 26.42 16.50
N ASN A 672 -8.16 26.67 17.06
CA ASN A 672 -8.33 27.17 18.44
C ASN A 672 -7.71 26.22 19.47
N VAL A 673 -7.89 24.90 19.32
CA VAL A 673 -7.26 23.88 20.19
C VAL A 673 -5.73 24.02 20.19
N ILE A 674 -5.12 24.28 19.04
CA ILE A 674 -3.66 24.46 18.93
C ILE A 674 -3.21 25.79 19.54
N ARG A 675 -3.97 26.88 19.34
CA ARG A 675 -3.61 28.22 19.85
C ARG A 675 -3.71 28.33 21.37
N ASP A 676 -4.69 27.69 21.97
CA ASP A 676 -4.96 27.80 23.40
C ASP A 676 -3.87 27.12 24.24
N ALA A 677 -3.07 27.93 24.92
CA ALA A 677 -1.99 27.49 25.80
C ALA A 677 -2.50 26.79 27.08
N GLY A 678 -3.80 26.88 27.39
CA GLY A 678 -4.45 26.12 28.46
C GLY A 678 -4.63 24.63 28.12
N ASN A 679 -4.56 24.25 26.84
CA ASN A 679 -4.62 22.85 26.44
C ASN A 679 -3.30 22.12 26.74
N PRO A 680 -3.35 20.82 27.13
CA PRO A 680 -2.15 20.00 27.25
C PRO A 680 -1.32 20.01 25.98
N GLN A 681 0.02 20.06 26.11
CA GLN A 681 0.94 20.11 24.97
C GLN A 681 0.67 18.99 23.95
N GLU A 682 0.47 17.76 24.41
CA GLU A 682 0.22 16.62 23.53
C GLU A 682 -1.08 16.75 22.73
N VAL A 683 -2.14 17.32 23.33
CA VAL A 683 -3.41 17.58 22.63
C VAL A 683 -3.17 18.56 21.47
N ARG A 684 -2.35 19.59 21.71
CA ARG A 684 -1.98 20.59 20.70
C ARG A 684 -1.14 19.98 19.58
N VAL A 685 -0.15 19.14 19.93
CA VAL A 685 0.70 18.41 18.98
C VAL A 685 -0.13 17.47 18.10
N VAL A 686 -0.95 16.60 18.70
CA VAL A 686 -1.77 15.64 17.93
C VAL A 686 -2.81 16.35 17.07
N MET A 687 -3.32 17.51 17.49
CA MET A 687 -4.21 18.32 16.66
C MET A 687 -3.49 18.92 15.45
N ALA A 688 -2.30 19.51 15.66
CA ALA A 688 -1.47 19.98 14.56
C ALA A 688 -1.18 18.85 13.56
N GLU A 689 -0.83 17.67 14.09
CA GLU A 689 -0.58 16.50 13.26
C GLU A 689 -1.80 16.09 12.42
N ALA A 690 -3.00 16.11 13.03
CA ALA A 690 -4.25 15.76 12.37
C ALA A 690 -4.62 16.76 11.25
N LEU A 691 -4.37 18.06 11.44
CA LEU A 691 -4.59 19.07 10.40
C LEU A 691 -3.68 18.86 9.17
N GLY A 692 -2.52 18.23 9.34
CA GLY A 692 -1.67 17.86 8.21
C GLY A 692 -2.26 16.82 7.24
N TRP A 693 -3.44 16.24 7.54
CA TRP A 693 -4.19 15.36 6.64
C TRP A 693 -5.17 16.11 5.72
N PHE A 694 -5.31 17.44 5.86
CA PHE A 694 -6.22 18.26 5.05
C PHE A 694 -5.59 18.65 3.70
N THR A 695 -4.81 17.76 3.10
CA THR A 695 -3.99 18.06 1.92
C THR A 695 -4.78 18.41 0.67
N ASN A 696 -6.02 17.93 0.52
CA ASN A 696 -6.92 18.26 -0.60
C ASN A 696 -8.05 19.23 -0.21
N SER A 697 -8.12 19.63 1.06
CA SER A 697 -9.24 20.43 1.59
C SER A 697 -9.28 21.84 0.98
N VAL A 698 -10.48 22.34 0.69
CA VAL A 698 -10.69 23.77 0.35
C VAL A 698 -10.23 24.72 1.47
N GLN A 699 -10.18 24.23 2.72
CA GLN A 699 -9.68 24.97 3.89
C GLN A 699 -8.15 24.93 4.03
N ARG A 700 -7.43 24.18 3.18
CA ARG A 700 -5.97 24.05 3.26
C ARG A 700 -5.23 25.40 3.29
N PRO A 701 -5.55 26.40 2.44
CA PRO A 701 -4.86 27.69 2.48
C PRO A 701 -5.01 28.40 3.83
N HIS A 702 -6.22 28.36 4.42
CA HIS A 702 -6.51 28.93 5.74
C HIS A 702 -5.73 28.22 6.85
N ILE A 703 -5.75 26.88 6.86
CA ILE A 703 -4.97 26.07 7.82
C ILE A 703 -3.48 26.43 7.73
N LEU A 704 -2.94 26.49 6.52
CA LEU A 704 -1.52 26.76 6.28
C LEU A 704 -1.13 28.17 6.74
N GLU A 705 -1.97 29.17 6.49
CA GLU A 705 -1.76 30.55 6.94
C GLU A 705 -1.71 30.61 8.48
N GLU A 706 -2.71 30.03 9.14
CA GLU A 706 -2.82 30.07 10.60
C GLU A 706 -1.69 29.30 11.31
N ILE A 707 -1.31 28.13 10.81
CA ILE A 707 -0.18 27.36 11.36
C ILE A 707 1.15 28.11 11.18
N LYS A 708 1.35 28.78 10.04
CA LYS A 708 2.55 29.62 9.81
C LYS A 708 2.61 30.80 10.79
N LYS A 709 1.48 31.45 11.08
CA LYS A 709 1.39 32.49 12.12
C LYS A 709 1.74 31.92 13.49
N MET A 710 1.19 30.76 13.85
CA MET A 710 1.48 30.10 15.13
C MET A 710 2.97 29.80 15.28
N GLN A 711 3.63 29.30 14.23
CA GLN A 711 5.07 28.97 14.23
C GLN A 711 5.98 30.17 14.57
N GLN A 712 5.51 31.41 14.35
CA GLN A 712 6.25 32.65 14.67
C GLN A 712 6.10 33.08 16.13
N THR A 713 5.25 32.41 16.91
CA THR A 713 5.04 32.74 18.33
C THR A 713 6.29 32.44 19.14
N ALA A 714 6.70 33.38 19.99
CA ALA A 714 7.82 33.17 20.90
C ALA A 714 7.50 32.07 21.93
N ASN A 715 8.51 31.28 22.31
CA ASN A 715 8.42 30.27 23.37
C ASN A 715 7.42 29.12 23.13
N LEU A 716 7.23 28.69 21.88
CA LEU A 716 6.52 27.44 21.61
C LEU A 716 7.28 26.23 22.21
N PRO A 717 6.59 25.25 22.81
CA PRO A 717 7.19 23.97 23.17
C PRO A 717 7.82 23.30 21.96
N GLU A 718 8.97 22.63 22.16
CA GLU A 718 9.78 22.08 21.07
C GLU A 718 9.02 21.06 20.21
N ASP A 719 8.33 20.10 20.84
CA ASP A 719 7.51 19.11 20.12
C ASP A 719 6.41 19.75 19.27
N LEU A 720 5.77 20.82 19.79
CA LEU A 720 4.74 21.52 19.05
C LEU A 720 5.35 22.28 17.87
N LYS A 721 6.47 22.96 18.07
CA LYS A 721 7.18 23.65 16.99
C LYS A 721 7.58 22.69 15.87
N ALA A 722 8.10 21.51 16.24
CA ALA A 722 8.49 20.46 15.31
C ALA A 722 7.30 19.95 14.48
N GLU A 723 6.17 19.63 15.14
CA GLU A 723 4.97 19.17 14.43
C GLU A 723 4.34 20.26 13.55
N LEU A 724 4.36 21.53 13.96
CA LEU A 724 3.90 22.64 13.10
C LEU A 724 4.76 22.74 11.83
N GLU A 725 6.08 22.58 11.93
CA GLU A 725 6.96 22.54 10.74
C GLU A 725 6.57 21.38 9.82
N GLN A 726 6.41 20.18 10.38
CA GLN A 726 6.05 18.98 9.62
C GLN A 726 4.67 19.14 8.94
N THR A 727 3.70 19.72 9.64
CA THR A 727 2.37 20.01 9.12
C THR A 727 2.41 21.02 7.98
N ILE A 728 3.20 22.09 8.10
CA ILE A 728 3.42 23.07 7.01
C ILE A 728 3.96 22.36 5.76
N LYS A 729 4.96 21.47 5.92
CA LYS A 729 5.53 20.75 4.79
C LYS A 729 4.51 19.84 4.11
N ARG A 730 3.70 19.10 4.88
CA ARG A 730 2.62 18.25 4.35
C ARG A 730 1.59 19.04 3.54
N LEU A 731 1.20 20.21 4.01
CA LEU A 731 0.20 21.06 3.36
C LEU A 731 0.74 21.90 2.20
N SER A 732 2.07 21.98 2.05
CA SER A 732 2.72 22.75 0.97
C SER A 732 3.13 21.90 -0.25
N LEU A 733 2.76 20.62 -0.27
CA LEU A 733 3.17 19.64 -1.29
C LEU A 733 2.56 19.84 -2.69
#